data_AF-A0A1J5FCQ4-F1
#
_entry.id   AF-A0A1J5FCQ4-F1
#
_cell.length_a   1.000
_cell.length_b   1.000
_cell.length_c   1.000
_cell.angle_alpha   90.00
_cell.angle_beta   90.00
_cell.angle_gamma   90.00
#
_symmetry.space_group_name_H-M   'P 1'
#
loop_
_entity.id
_entity.type
_entity.pdbx_description
1 polymer ?
#
loop_
_entity_poly.entity_id
_entity_poly.type
_entity_poly.pdbx_seq_one_letter_code
_entity_poly.pdbx_strand_id
1 'polypeptide(L)'
;MTEFRQPLSIHFVWHPGDSEQLENIIDFCSKSLKRDPEKPFSRSISIPLFFLTSEGKNPPEMCLYKAEKTIVFVFISKRIVADDAWTEFIEKLKGKCDAIVPIALDSTAFNIDNSLNSYNFIRAYEYEAAFYRERILIAVAHEIYRLALNESLKEMNLGKDSAVRIFLSHAKDAGPGISIAETLKNFLDQSVMRNFFDAFDIAPGYCFDAEIEAHIKESTLVAIHSDPYSSRYWCQREIGCAKAADRPMIAVDALNEYEDRRFPLAANIPGIRVRCEKEEKISESDVLRIMICALLETIRFFYSRRLLSAYQESGWIPKGAILLQRPPELADVQKYSGGFPQTKEIYYPEPTIFQEEADAFKKIGFTVLTPLSAHRRCKPLKIGLSFSEPDKNSLTTIAQRAIHLQQLSQDLARNLITGNNRLIYGGDLRPKGFTECIYFEALATQTRLRSNEQYLTNYLAWPLYLNPQEPLVDWKARFRDIAVTKTVKYPDDVDALIFDKEHFLPPVTKENWYVWSRCLTQMRNEMIKNCDLRICAGGRLTEYKGKMPGVLEEIFIAFKEKKPLFLLGGFGGVTESFCQYMEIGKAPDNIKKEWQIGHNLGYRELLDFADQFGMHYADTYNLPKLNFDMLNNGLDENDNKKLFHTTFTDEIIFLIQKGIENKFSH
;
A
#
# COMPACT_ATOMS: atom_id res chain seq x y z
N MET A 1 1.58 -5.62 -26.70
CA MET A 1 1.54 -5.52 -25.23
C MET A 1 0.39 -4.59 -24.91
N THR A 2 -0.46 -4.96 -23.97
CA THR A 2 -1.53 -4.07 -23.49
C THR A 2 -0.91 -3.04 -22.55
N GLU A 3 -1.59 -1.92 -22.34
CA GLU A 3 -1.21 -0.98 -21.29
C GLU A 3 -1.56 -1.57 -19.92
N PHE A 4 -0.68 -1.36 -18.94
CA PHE A 4 -0.95 -1.81 -17.58
C PHE A 4 -2.21 -1.15 -17.03
N ARG A 5 -3.06 -1.97 -16.41
CA ARG A 5 -4.20 -1.50 -15.64
C ARG A 5 -4.19 -2.19 -14.29
N GLN A 6 -4.34 -1.39 -13.25
CA GLN A 6 -4.55 -1.91 -11.92
C GLN A 6 -5.76 -2.85 -11.92
N PRO A 7 -5.68 -4.09 -11.41
CA PRO A 7 -6.81 -5.02 -11.49
C PRO A 7 -8.02 -4.61 -10.65
N LEU A 8 -7.78 -3.98 -9.49
CA LEU A 8 -8.82 -3.64 -8.53
C LEU A 8 -8.50 -2.34 -7.79
N SER A 9 -9.51 -1.50 -7.63
CA SER A 9 -9.52 -0.36 -6.71
C SER A 9 -10.79 -0.39 -5.86
N ILE A 10 -10.67 0.05 -4.61
CA ILE A 10 -11.78 0.13 -3.66
C ILE A 10 -11.95 1.57 -3.19
N HIS A 11 -13.21 2.01 -3.08
CA HIS A 11 -13.55 3.31 -2.53
C HIS A 11 -14.53 3.14 -1.37
N PHE A 12 -14.24 3.78 -0.24
CA PHE A 12 -15.17 3.89 0.88
C PHE A 12 -15.78 5.29 0.88
N VAL A 13 -17.12 5.36 0.90
CA VAL A 13 -17.89 6.60 0.87
C VAL A 13 -18.70 6.71 2.16
N TRP A 14 -18.60 7.84 2.86
CA TRP A 14 -19.45 8.12 4.03
C TRP A 14 -19.65 9.62 4.25
N HIS A 15 -20.77 9.95 4.88
CA HIS A 15 -21.07 11.32 5.28
C HIS A 15 -20.20 11.74 6.48
N PRO A 16 -19.62 12.95 6.49
CA PRO A 16 -18.65 13.38 7.50
C PRO A 16 -19.17 13.36 8.93
N GLY A 17 -20.47 13.60 9.12
CA GLY A 17 -21.13 13.49 10.41
C GLY A 17 -21.12 12.08 11.03
N ASP A 18 -20.73 11.04 10.29
CA ASP A 18 -20.58 9.67 10.78
C ASP A 18 -19.11 9.27 11.01
N SER A 19 -18.16 10.20 10.83
CA SER A 19 -16.72 9.90 10.93
C SER A 19 -16.33 9.38 12.31
N GLU A 20 -16.88 9.93 13.40
CA GLU A 20 -16.59 9.46 14.76
C GLU A 20 -16.95 7.98 14.97
N GLN A 21 -18.07 7.54 14.39
CA GLN A 21 -18.50 6.14 14.44
C GLN A 21 -17.66 5.26 13.49
N LEU A 22 -17.32 5.78 12.31
CA LEU A 22 -16.73 4.99 11.23
C LEU A 22 -15.21 4.93 11.21
N GLU A 23 -14.50 5.91 11.77
CA GLU A 23 -13.04 6.00 11.64
C GLU A 23 -12.33 4.72 12.10
N ASN A 24 -12.73 4.16 13.26
CA ASN A 24 -12.15 2.91 13.75
C ASN A 24 -12.37 1.74 12.79
N ILE A 25 -13.55 1.65 12.20
CA ILE A 25 -13.94 0.57 11.27
C ILE A 25 -13.19 0.72 9.94
N ILE A 26 -13.16 1.94 9.42
CA ILE A 26 -12.45 2.27 8.17
C ILE A 26 -10.96 1.99 8.34
N ASP A 27 -10.36 2.39 9.47
CA ASP A 27 -8.96 2.11 9.77
C ASP A 27 -8.69 0.62 9.93
N PHE A 28 -9.59 -0.12 10.59
CA PHE A 28 -9.48 -1.57 10.73
C PHE A 28 -9.54 -2.29 9.38
N CYS A 29 -10.49 -1.91 8.51
CA CYS A 29 -10.58 -2.44 7.16
C CYS A 29 -9.36 -2.06 6.32
N SER A 30 -8.92 -0.80 6.40
CA SER A 30 -7.76 -0.28 5.67
C SER A 30 -6.47 -1.02 6.04
N LYS A 31 -6.21 -1.22 7.33
CA LYS A 31 -5.04 -1.98 7.81
C LYS A 31 -5.07 -3.45 7.39
N SER A 32 -6.25 -4.01 7.14
CA SER A 32 -6.42 -5.40 6.74
C SER A 32 -6.31 -5.59 5.22
N LEU A 33 -6.68 -4.58 4.43
CA LEU A 33 -6.69 -4.60 2.96
C LEU A 33 -5.45 -3.96 2.32
N LYS A 34 -4.64 -3.25 3.11
CA LYS A 34 -3.35 -2.67 2.70
C LYS A 34 -2.18 -3.36 3.41
N ARG A 35 -0.98 -3.14 2.86
CA ARG A 35 0.25 -3.56 3.49
C ARG A 35 0.43 -2.86 4.84
N ASP A 36 0.81 -3.63 5.85
CA ASP A 36 1.13 -3.13 7.19
C ASP A 36 2.51 -2.44 7.16
N PRO A 37 2.59 -1.10 7.34
CA PRO A 37 3.85 -0.34 7.37
C PRO A 37 4.84 -0.83 8.43
N GLU A 38 4.33 -1.38 9.53
CA GLU A 38 5.12 -1.83 10.68
C GLU A 38 5.64 -3.27 10.48
N LYS A 39 5.11 -3.97 9.47
CA LYS A 39 5.54 -5.31 9.09
C LYS A 39 5.93 -5.31 7.62
N PRO A 40 7.10 -4.73 7.28
CA PRO A 40 7.49 -4.51 5.89
C PRO A 40 7.56 -5.79 5.06
N PHE A 41 7.78 -6.95 5.69
CA PHE A 41 7.77 -8.24 5.00
C PHE A 41 6.53 -9.10 5.22
N SER A 42 5.49 -8.51 5.80
CA SER A 42 4.18 -9.14 5.80
C SER A 42 3.75 -9.37 4.36
N ARG A 43 3.32 -10.59 4.07
CA ARG A 43 2.70 -10.98 2.80
C ARG A 43 1.24 -10.50 2.73
N SER A 44 0.94 -9.41 3.42
CA SER A 44 -0.38 -8.80 3.46
C SER A 44 -0.79 -8.32 2.07
N ILE A 45 -2.09 -8.20 1.89
CA ILE A 45 -2.69 -7.68 0.68
C ILE A 45 -2.38 -6.18 0.50
N SER A 46 -2.26 -5.71 -0.73
CA SER A 46 -2.07 -4.29 -1.05
C SER A 46 -3.04 -3.86 -2.14
N ILE A 47 -4.33 -3.80 -1.80
CA ILE A 47 -5.35 -3.26 -2.71
C ILE A 47 -5.36 -1.72 -2.59
N PRO A 48 -5.32 -0.98 -3.71
CA PRO A 48 -5.57 0.46 -3.73
C PRO A 48 -6.95 0.78 -3.13
N LEU A 49 -6.95 1.49 -2.01
CA LEU A 49 -8.14 1.85 -1.25
C LEU A 49 -8.15 3.36 -1.02
N PHE A 50 -9.26 4.00 -1.40
CA PHE A 50 -9.48 5.43 -1.40
C PHE A 50 -10.71 5.80 -0.57
N PHE A 51 -10.79 7.06 -0.14
CA PHE A 51 -11.76 7.52 0.84
C PHE A 51 -12.49 8.77 0.34
N LEU A 52 -13.78 8.64 0.07
CA LEU A 52 -14.65 9.71 -0.38
C LEU A 52 -15.49 10.20 0.80
N THR A 53 -14.98 11.25 1.44
CA THR A 53 -15.69 12.02 2.47
C THR A 53 -15.32 13.50 2.32
N SER A 54 -15.86 14.39 3.14
CA SER A 54 -15.53 15.81 3.12
C SER A 54 -15.31 16.35 4.54
N GLU A 55 -14.78 17.57 4.71
CA GLU A 55 -14.71 18.22 6.03
C GLU A 55 -15.98 19.05 6.35
N GLY A 56 -16.72 19.42 5.31
CA GLY A 56 -17.94 20.23 5.41
C GLY A 56 -19.21 19.42 5.16
N LYS A 57 -20.37 20.07 5.16
CA LYS A 57 -21.64 19.38 4.90
C LYS A 57 -21.79 18.88 3.46
N ASN A 58 -21.18 19.58 2.51
CA ASN A 58 -21.29 19.25 1.09
C ASN A 58 -20.51 17.97 0.75
N PRO A 59 -20.99 17.15 -0.19
CA PRO A 59 -20.24 16.02 -0.71
C PRO A 59 -18.91 16.47 -1.34
N PRO A 60 -17.87 15.61 -1.34
CA PRO A 60 -16.59 15.94 -1.96
C PRO A 60 -16.71 16.02 -3.48
N GLU A 61 -15.68 16.58 -4.12
CA GLU A 61 -15.52 16.43 -5.56
C GLU A 61 -15.40 14.95 -5.95
N MET A 62 -15.93 14.62 -7.13
CA MET A 62 -15.97 13.25 -7.61
C MET A 62 -14.57 12.75 -8.00
N CYS A 63 -13.91 12.02 -7.10
CA CYS A 63 -12.57 11.47 -7.32
C CYS A 63 -12.58 9.93 -7.25
N LEU A 64 -12.79 9.27 -8.39
CA LEU A 64 -12.73 7.81 -8.53
C LEU A 64 -11.54 7.39 -9.39
N TYR A 65 -10.49 6.85 -8.76
CA TYR A 65 -9.38 6.20 -9.46
C TYR A 65 -9.84 4.87 -10.05
N LYS A 66 -9.91 4.82 -11.38
CA LYS A 66 -10.41 3.65 -12.10
C LYS A 66 -9.35 2.56 -12.21
N ALA A 67 -9.78 1.33 -11.96
CA ALA A 67 -9.05 0.10 -12.21
C ALA A 67 -9.80 -0.74 -13.27
N GLU A 68 -9.33 -1.95 -13.58
CA GLU A 68 -10.12 -2.92 -14.35
C GLU A 68 -11.45 -3.23 -13.65
N LYS A 69 -11.43 -3.30 -12.31
CA LYS A 69 -12.61 -3.33 -11.46
C LYS A 69 -12.53 -2.27 -10.38
N THR A 70 -13.53 -1.38 -10.32
CA THR A 70 -13.67 -0.39 -9.26
C THR A 70 -14.93 -0.71 -8.44
N ILE A 71 -14.75 -1.02 -7.15
CA ILE A 71 -15.84 -1.31 -6.22
C ILE A 71 -15.98 -0.14 -5.23
N VAL A 72 -17.21 0.33 -5.04
CA VAL A 72 -17.53 1.41 -4.10
C VAL A 72 -18.40 0.87 -2.97
N PHE A 73 -17.92 0.94 -1.73
CA PHE A 73 -18.73 0.66 -0.54
C PHE A 73 -19.26 1.98 0.02
N VAL A 74 -20.59 2.08 0.13
CA VAL A 74 -21.27 3.30 0.57
C VAL A 74 -21.90 3.05 1.92
N PHE A 75 -21.38 3.71 2.96
CA PHE A 75 -21.93 3.64 4.31
C PHE A 75 -23.09 4.64 4.44
N ILE A 76 -24.32 4.13 4.51
CA ILE A 76 -25.55 4.91 4.49
C ILE A 76 -26.16 4.94 5.89
N SER A 77 -26.28 6.15 6.44
CA SER A 77 -26.98 6.45 7.69
C SER A 77 -28.14 7.41 7.44
N LYS A 78 -28.90 7.69 8.49
CA LYS A 78 -29.89 8.79 8.52
C LYS A 78 -29.36 10.14 8.04
N ARG A 79 -28.04 10.38 8.10
CA ARG A 79 -27.45 11.65 7.64
C ARG A 79 -27.40 11.77 6.12
N ILE A 80 -27.05 10.68 5.44
CA ILE A 80 -27.09 10.63 3.97
C ILE A 80 -28.54 10.72 3.49
N VAL A 81 -29.42 9.95 4.12
CA VAL A 81 -30.85 9.91 3.77
C VAL A 81 -31.53 11.27 3.92
N ALA A 82 -31.09 12.07 4.89
CA ALA A 82 -31.64 13.42 5.14
C ALA A 82 -30.94 14.54 4.35
N ASP A 83 -29.95 14.23 3.50
CA ASP A 83 -29.17 15.21 2.74
C ASP A 83 -29.25 14.93 1.24
N ASP A 84 -30.03 15.75 0.53
CA ASP A 84 -30.27 15.63 -0.90
C ASP A 84 -28.98 15.71 -1.73
N ALA A 85 -28.01 16.54 -1.30
CA ALA A 85 -26.75 16.69 -2.02
C ALA A 85 -25.92 15.41 -1.94
N TRP A 86 -25.90 14.75 -0.78
CA TRP A 86 -25.25 13.45 -0.62
C TRP A 86 -25.98 12.33 -1.36
N THR A 87 -27.32 12.34 -1.34
CA THR A 87 -28.13 11.37 -2.07
C THR A 87 -27.89 11.48 -3.58
N GLU A 88 -27.83 12.70 -4.12
CA GLU A 88 -27.49 12.97 -5.52
C GLU A 88 -26.03 12.60 -5.85
N PHE A 89 -25.09 12.89 -4.96
CA PHE A 89 -23.68 12.49 -5.11
C PHE A 89 -23.55 10.96 -5.24
N ILE A 90 -24.24 10.21 -4.39
CA ILE A 90 -24.23 8.74 -4.43
C ILE A 90 -24.84 8.22 -5.73
N GLU A 91 -25.94 8.81 -6.20
CA GLU A 91 -26.51 8.43 -7.50
C GLU A 91 -25.52 8.68 -8.65
N LYS A 92 -24.73 9.76 -8.59
CA LYS A 92 -23.68 10.06 -9.57
C LYS A 92 -22.50 9.07 -9.55
N LEU A 93 -22.33 8.25 -8.52
CA LEU A 93 -21.34 7.17 -8.51
C LEU A 93 -21.75 6.04 -9.47
N LYS A 94 -23.06 5.87 -9.69
CA LYS A 94 -23.57 4.86 -10.60
C LYS A 94 -23.10 5.11 -12.03
N GLY A 95 -22.63 4.05 -12.69
CA GLY A 95 -22.04 4.13 -14.03
C GLY A 95 -20.61 4.70 -14.06
N LYS A 96 -20.05 5.12 -12.92
CA LYS A 96 -18.63 5.52 -12.80
C LYS A 96 -17.74 4.43 -12.21
N CYS A 97 -18.32 3.41 -11.60
CA CYS A 97 -17.66 2.23 -11.05
C CYS A 97 -18.34 0.94 -11.54
N ASP A 98 -17.66 -0.19 -11.37
CA ASP A 98 -18.16 -1.52 -11.76
C ASP A 98 -19.21 -2.05 -10.79
N ALA A 99 -19.09 -1.73 -9.50
CA ALA A 99 -20.04 -2.18 -8.49
C ALA A 99 -20.18 -1.18 -7.34
N ILE A 100 -21.40 -1.07 -6.81
CA ILE A 100 -21.71 -0.32 -5.59
C ILE A 100 -22.31 -1.29 -4.58
N VAL A 101 -21.78 -1.29 -3.36
CA VAL A 101 -22.26 -2.11 -2.24
C VAL A 101 -22.75 -1.17 -1.13
N PRO A 102 -24.07 -1.03 -0.95
CA PRO A 102 -24.61 -0.21 0.12
C PRO A 102 -24.53 -0.93 1.48
N ILE A 103 -24.08 -0.20 2.50
CA ILE A 103 -23.94 -0.65 3.89
C ILE A 103 -24.85 0.21 4.77
N ALA A 104 -25.91 -0.39 5.31
CA ALA A 104 -26.86 0.29 6.20
C ALA A 104 -26.29 0.39 7.63
N LEU A 105 -26.06 1.62 8.09
CA LEU A 105 -25.60 1.93 9.45
C LEU A 105 -26.73 2.03 10.47
N ASP A 106 -27.95 2.22 10.00
CA ASP A 106 -29.18 2.22 10.79
C ASP A 106 -30.38 1.84 9.90
N SER A 107 -31.54 1.60 10.51
CA SER A 107 -32.75 1.17 9.80
C SER A 107 -33.35 2.23 8.87
N THR A 108 -32.93 3.49 8.95
CA THR A 108 -33.42 4.54 8.04
C THR A 108 -32.70 4.53 6.70
N ALA A 109 -31.57 3.82 6.58
CA ALA A 109 -30.79 3.74 5.34
C ALA A 109 -31.60 3.27 4.12
N PHE A 110 -32.64 2.46 4.33
CA PHE A 110 -33.55 1.98 3.29
C PHE A 110 -34.50 3.06 2.74
N ASN A 111 -34.56 4.23 3.38
CA ASN A 111 -35.35 5.37 2.89
C ASN A 111 -34.57 6.27 1.94
N ILE A 112 -33.35 5.88 1.52
CA ILE A 112 -32.56 6.66 0.56
C ILE A 112 -33.35 6.88 -0.74
N ASP A 113 -33.51 8.14 -1.14
CA ASP A 113 -34.25 8.52 -2.34
C ASP A 113 -33.35 8.49 -3.58
N ASN A 114 -32.82 7.30 -3.89
CA ASN A 114 -32.05 7.07 -5.11
C ASN A 114 -32.16 5.60 -5.56
N SER A 115 -31.44 5.26 -6.63
CA SER A 115 -31.57 3.93 -7.23
C SER A 115 -31.02 2.79 -6.36
N LEU A 116 -30.24 3.08 -5.32
CA LEU A 116 -29.74 2.08 -4.38
C LEU A 116 -30.86 1.48 -3.50
N ASN A 117 -32.02 2.11 -3.38
CA ASN A 117 -33.15 1.54 -2.63
C ASN A 117 -33.64 0.19 -3.22
N SER A 118 -33.32 -0.08 -4.49
CA SER A 118 -33.59 -1.39 -5.12
C SER A 118 -32.55 -2.49 -4.83
N TYR A 119 -31.47 -2.16 -4.11
CA TYR A 119 -30.36 -3.08 -3.83
C TYR A 119 -30.54 -3.76 -2.47
N ASN A 120 -29.93 -4.92 -2.30
CA ASN A 120 -29.80 -5.54 -0.99
C ASN A 120 -28.61 -4.93 -0.23
N PHE A 121 -28.84 -4.43 0.98
CA PHE A 121 -27.82 -3.75 1.79
C PHE A 121 -27.11 -4.75 2.71
N ILE A 122 -25.83 -4.51 2.97
CA ILE A 122 -25.18 -5.07 4.16
C ILE A 122 -25.79 -4.37 5.37
N ARG A 123 -26.48 -5.13 6.23
CA ARG A 123 -27.19 -4.60 7.41
C ARG A 123 -26.24 -4.48 8.59
N ALA A 124 -25.30 -3.55 8.51
CA ALA A 124 -24.29 -3.41 9.56
C ALA A 124 -24.91 -3.10 10.93
N TYR A 125 -26.04 -2.39 10.99
CA TYR A 125 -26.76 -2.12 12.24
C TYR A 125 -27.27 -3.37 13.00
N GLU A 126 -27.33 -4.54 12.35
CA GLU A 126 -27.71 -5.81 12.99
C GLU A 126 -26.50 -6.52 13.65
N TYR A 127 -25.28 -6.04 13.42
CA TYR A 127 -24.08 -6.64 14.00
C TYR A 127 -23.89 -6.28 15.48
N GLU A 128 -23.46 -7.26 16.24
CA GLU A 128 -23.12 -7.08 17.65
C GLU A 128 -21.98 -6.08 17.83
N ALA A 129 -22.14 -5.16 18.78
CA ALA A 129 -21.18 -4.09 19.02
C ALA A 129 -19.76 -4.60 19.35
N ALA A 130 -19.66 -5.75 20.03
CA ALA A 130 -18.37 -6.35 20.40
C ALA A 130 -17.51 -6.78 19.19
N PHE A 131 -18.16 -7.10 18.07
CA PHE A 131 -17.52 -7.67 16.87
C PHE A 131 -17.85 -6.88 15.59
N TYR A 132 -18.28 -5.63 15.75
CA TYR A 132 -18.83 -4.82 14.68
C TYR A 132 -17.85 -4.61 13.52
N ARG A 133 -16.60 -4.24 13.84
CA ARG A 133 -15.54 -4.01 12.83
C ARG A 133 -15.11 -5.32 12.15
N GLU A 134 -15.06 -6.43 12.88
CA GLU A 134 -14.71 -7.75 12.35
C GLU A 134 -15.79 -8.23 11.35
N ARG A 135 -17.07 -8.08 11.70
CA ARG A 135 -18.20 -8.45 10.83
C ARG A 135 -18.28 -7.57 9.58
N ILE A 136 -18.03 -6.26 9.70
CA ILE A 136 -17.93 -5.38 8.52
C ILE A 136 -16.78 -5.82 7.62
N LEU A 137 -15.59 -6.10 8.17
CA LEU A 137 -14.46 -6.57 7.37
C LEU A 137 -14.78 -7.88 6.65
N ILE A 138 -15.43 -8.85 7.31
CA ILE A 138 -15.87 -10.10 6.69
C ILE A 138 -16.82 -9.82 5.52
N ALA A 139 -17.82 -8.94 5.72
CA ALA A 139 -18.78 -8.60 4.67
C ALA A 139 -18.09 -7.90 3.48
N VAL A 140 -17.26 -6.89 3.75
CA VAL A 140 -16.48 -6.17 2.73
C VAL A 140 -15.56 -7.13 1.97
N ALA A 141 -14.82 -7.97 2.68
CA ALA A 141 -13.90 -8.95 2.09
C ALA A 141 -14.63 -9.95 1.19
N HIS A 142 -15.76 -10.48 1.64
CA HIS A 142 -16.59 -11.38 0.83
C HIS A 142 -17.04 -10.70 -0.47
N GLU A 143 -17.53 -9.47 -0.39
CA GLU A 143 -18.01 -8.74 -1.57
C GLU A 143 -16.88 -8.36 -2.54
N ILE A 144 -15.69 -8.04 -2.04
CA ILE A 144 -14.49 -7.84 -2.89
C ILE A 144 -14.22 -9.09 -3.73
N TYR A 145 -14.20 -10.28 -3.09
CA TYR A 145 -14.01 -11.52 -3.84
C TYR A 145 -15.14 -11.72 -4.84
N ARG A 146 -16.38 -11.64 -4.38
CA ARG A 146 -17.59 -11.93 -5.17
C ARG A 146 -17.67 -11.06 -6.43
N LEU A 147 -17.32 -9.78 -6.33
CA LEU A 147 -17.51 -8.80 -7.41
C LEU A 147 -16.31 -8.66 -8.35
N ALA A 148 -15.07 -8.93 -7.88
CA ALA A 148 -13.87 -8.68 -8.68
C ALA A 148 -12.92 -9.88 -8.86
N LEU A 149 -12.90 -10.82 -7.92
CA LEU A 149 -11.85 -11.85 -7.85
C LEU A 149 -12.37 -13.29 -7.98
N ASN A 150 -13.68 -13.50 -8.06
CA ASN A 150 -14.26 -14.82 -8.32
C ASN A 150 -13.75 -15.35 -9.68
N GLU A 151 -13.51 -16.65 -9.78
CA GLU A 151 -12.85 -17.22 -10.96
C GLU A 151 -13.73 -17.28 -12.21
N SER A 152 -15.05 -17.23 -12.03
CA SER A 152 -15.96 -17.38 -13.15
C SER A 152 -15.94 -16.16 -14.07
N LEU A 153 -15.75 -14.95 -13.52
CA LEU A 153 -15.69 -13.64 -14.18
C LEU A 153 -16.77 -13.34 -15.23
N LYS A 154 -17.71 -14.25 -15.43
CA LYS A 154 -18.92 -14.12 -16.22
C LYS A 154 -20.00 -13.57 -15.29
N GLU A 155 -20.93 -12.82 -15.87
CA GLU A 155 -22.19 -12.48 -15.19
C GLU A 155 -22.86 -13.79 -14.79
N MET A 156 -22.72 -14.15 -13.51
CA MET A 156 -23.45 -15.27 -12.95
C MET A 156 -24.88 -14.82 -12.71
N ASN A 157 -25.83 -15.68 -13.05
CA ASN A 157 -27.26 -15.38 -12.96
C ASN A 157 -27.71 -14.99 -11.55
N LEU A 158 -27.04 -15.50 -10.50
CA LEU A 158 -27.36 -15.25 -9.09
C LEU A 158 -26.11 -14.91 -8.29
N GLY A 159 -26.20 -13.94 -7.38
CA GLY A 159 -25.08 -13.53 -6.52
C GLY A 159 -24.48 -14.67 -5.69
N LYS A 160 -25.29 -15.67 -5.33
CA LYS A 160 -24.86 -16.87 -4.60
C LYS A 160 -23.81 -17.66 -5.37
N ASP A 161 -23.82 -17.65 -6.70
CA ASP A 161 -22.94 -18.50 -7.53
C ASP A 161 -21.49 -18.02 -7.50
N SER A 162 -21.30 -16.73 -7.23
CA SER A 162 -20.00 -16.06 -7.09
C SER A 162 -19.48 -16.01 -5.65
N ALA A 163 -20.21 -16.57 -4.68
CA ALA A 163 -19.84 -16.54 -3.26
C ALA A 163 -18.53 -17.31 -3.00
N VAL A 164 -17.78 -16.88 -1.97
CA VAL A 164 -16.61 -17.62 -1.50
C VAL A 164 -17.05 -19.01 -1.05
N ARG A 165 -16.27 -20.03 -1.42
CA ARG A 165 -16.45 -21.40 -0.94
C ARG A 165 -15.33 -21.75 0.03
N ILE A 166 -15.68 -22.22 1.21
CA ILE A 166 -14.73 -22.64 2.24
C ILE A 166 -14.78 -24.16 2.39
N PHE A 167 -13.61 -24.80 2.30
CA PHE A 167 -13.43 -26.22 2.57
C PHE A 167 -12.77 -26.39 3.94
N LEU A 168 -13.46 -27.07 4.87
CA LEU A 168 -12.96 -27.32 6.23
C LEU A 168 -12.25 -28.67 6.30
N SER A 169 -10.92 -28.65 6.21
CA SER A 169 -10.07 -29.84 6.33
C SER A 169 -9.73 -30.10 7.79
N HIS A 170 -10.06 -31.28 8.32
CA HIS A 170 -9.80 -31.65 9.71
C HIS A 170 -9.61 -33.16 9.89
N ALA A 171 -8.97 -33.57 10.98
CA ALA A 171 -8.94 -34.97 11.37
C ALA A 171 -10.27 -35.38 12.01
N LYS A 172 -10.80 -36.55 11.64
CA LYS A 172 -12.10 -37.09 12.12
C LYS A 172 -12.02 -37.80 13.48
N ASP A 173 -10.92 -37.62 14.21
CA ASP A 173 -10.75 -38.20 15.53
C ASP A 173 -11.30 -37.24 16.58
N ALA A 174 -11.82 -37.79 17.70
CA ALA A 174 -12.29 -36.98 18.82
C ALA A 174 -11.21 -35.97 19.25
N GLY A 175 -11.63 -34.73 19.51
CA GLY A 175 -10.75 -33.66 19.95
C GLY A 175 -11.05 -32.31 19.27
N PRO A 176 -10.12 -31.34 19.42
CA PRO A 176 -10.35 -29.95 19.00
C PRO A 176 -10.60 -29.78 17.51
N GLY A 177 -10.10 -30.70 16.67
CA GLY A 177 -10.29 -30.65 15.22
C GLY A 177 -11.76 -30.67 14.79
N ILE A 178 -12.56 -31.59 15.35
CA ILE A 178 -13.99 -31.72 15.04
C ILE A 178 -14.76 -30.52 15.57
N SER A 179 -14.55 -30.16 16.84
CA SER A 179 -15.28 -29.06 17.49
C SER A 179 -15.08 -27.72 16.78
N ILE A 180 -13.84 -27.42 16.35
CA ILE A 180 -13.54 -26.24 15.53
C ILE A 180 -14.28 -26.31 14.19
N ALA A 181 -14.22 -27.45 13.51
CA ALA A 181 -14.84 -27.62 12.20
C ALA A 181 -16.37 -27.44 12.27
N GLU A 182 -17.04 -28.02 13.27
CA GLU A 182 -18.48 -27.86 13.51
C GLU A 182 -18.85 -26.41 13.85
N THR A 183 -18.05 -25.74 14.69
CA THR A 183 -18.28 -24.34 15.06
C THR A 183 -18.17 -23.42 13.85
N LEU A 184 -17.14 -23.62 13.01
CA LEU A 184 -16.97 -22.87 11.76
C LEU A 184 -18.07 -23.18 10.76
N LYS A 185 -18.50 -24.44 10.64
CA LYS A 185 -19.61 -24.83 9.78
C LYS A 185 -20.91 -24.12 10.18
N ASN A 186 -21.25 -24.11 11.47
CA ASN A 186 -22.44 -23.42 11.97
C ASN A 186 -22.41 -21.92 11.67
N PHE A 187 -21.24 -21.28 11.79
CA PHE A 187 -21.07 -19.89 11.38
C PHE A 187 -21.29 -19.70 9.87
N LEU A 188 -20.73 -20.59 9.04
CA LEU A 188 -20.86 -20.52 7.58
C LEU A 188 -22.30 -20.75 7.11
N ASP A 189 -23.03 -21.68 7.72
CA ASP A 189 -24.45 -21.99 7.42
C ASP A 189 -25.38 -20.79 7.68
N GLN A 190 -24.99 -19.88 8.57
CA GLN A 190 -25.71 -18.64 8.90
C GLN A 190 -25.23 -17.44 8.07
N SER A 191 -24.31 -17.66 7.12
CA SER A 191 -23.69 -16.61 6.31
C SER A 191 -24.11 -16.66 4.84
N VAL A 192 -23.70 -15.67 4.06
CA VAL A 192 -23.88 -15.68 2.59
C VAL A 192 -22.81 -16.51 1.85
N MET A 193 -21.76 -16.95 2.56
CA MET A 193 -20.69 -17.80 2.01
C MET A 193 -21.17 -19.24 1.84
N ARG A 194 -20.53 -20.00 0.94
CA ARG A 194 -20.78 -21.44 0.78
C ARG A 194 -19.73 -22.23 1.56
N ASN A 195 -20.12 -23.36 2.13
CA ASN A 195 -19.20 -24.30 2.74
C ASN A 195 -19.32 -25.69 2.08
N PHE A 196 -18.29 -26.52 2.25
CA PHE A 196 -18.31 -27.94 1.93
C PHE A 196 -17.73 -28.73 3.11
N PHE A 197 -18.49 -29.74 3.56
CA PHE A 197 -18.17 -30.62 4.68
C PHE A 197 -18.34 -32.10 4.27
N ASP A 198 -17.23 -32.82 4.31
CA ASP A 198 -17.05 -34.14 3.67
C ASP A 198 -18.00 -35.27 4.15
N ALA A 199 -18.53 -35.21 5.36
CA ALA A 199 -19.40 -36.27 5.91
C ALA A 199 -20.87 -36.17 5.50
N PHE A 200 -21.34 -35.00 5.04
CA PHE A 200 -22.76 -34.76 4.74
C PHE A 200 -23.05 -34.32 3.30
N ASP A 201 -22.05 -33.80 2.57
CA ASP A 201 -22.26 -33.18 1.25
C ASP A 201 -21.99 -34.11 0.05
N ILE A 202 -21.47 -35.31 0.28
CA ILE A 202 -21.20 -36.31 -0.77
C ILE A 202 -22.45 -37.15 -1.03
N ALA A 203 -22.95 -37.11 -2.27
CA ALA A 203 -24.17 -37.81 -2.64
C ALA A 203 -23.96 -39.34 -2.65
N PRO A 204 -24.93 -40.16 -2.18
CA PRO A 204 -24.82 -41.60 -2.24
C PRO A 204 -24.58 -42.11 -3.66
N GLY A 205 -23.55 -42.95 -3.86
CA GLY A 205 -23.20 -43.55 -5.15
C GLY A 205 -22.09 -42.84 -5.93
N TYR A 206 -21.56 -41.71 -5.43
CA TYR A 206 -20.41 -41.02 -6.02
C TYR A 206 -19.07 -41.49 -5.44
N CYS A 207 -18.00 -41.32 -6.22
CA CYS A 207 -16.64 -41.64 -5.78
C CYS A 207 -16.12 -40.52 -4.86
N PHE A 208 -15.99 -40.85 -3.58
CA PHE A 208 -15.55 -39.95 -2.50
C PHE A 208 -14.29 -39.14 -2.87
N ASP A 209 -13.26 -39.79 -3.40
CA ASP A 209 -12.00 -39.17 -3.83
C ASP A 209 -12.21 -38.05 -4.86
N ALA A 210 -12.98 -38.34 -5.91
CA ALA A 210 -13.16 -37.44 -7.04
C ALA A 210 -13.98 -36.21 -6.64
N GLU A 211 -14.97 -36.38 -5.77
CA GLU A 211 -15.79 -35.27 -5.28
C GLU A 211 -15.01 -34.34 -4.36
N ILE A 212 -14.21 -34.86 -3.42
CA ILE A 212 -13.38 -34.02 -2.55
C ILE A 212 -12.41 -33.19 -3.38
N GLU A 213 -11.72 -33.82 -4.34
CA GLU A 213 -10.77 -33.10 -5.20
C GLU A 213 -11.45 -32.05 -6.07
N ALA A 214 -12.68 -32.29 -6.54
CA ALA A 214 -13.46 -31.31 -7.28
C ALA A 214 -13.84 -30.09 -6.42
N HIS A 215 -14.30 -30.32 -5.18
CA HIS A 215 -14.69 -29.23 -4.28
C HIS A 215 -13.50 -28.39 -3.80
N ILE A 216 -12.34 -29.01 -3.57
CA ILE A 216 -11.11 -28.28 -3.21
C ILE A 216 -10.71 -27.30 -4.32
N LYS A 217 -10.79 -27.72 -5.58
CA LYS A 217 -10.44 -26.88 -6.75
C LYS A 217 -11.28 -25.60 -6.85
N GLU A 218 -12.44 -25.55 -6.19
CA GLU A 218 -13.34 -24.40 -6.20
C GLU A 218 -13.37 -23.63 -4.87
N SER A 219 -12.56 -24.04 -3.88
CA SER A 219 -12.65 -23.54 -2.50
C SER A 219 -11.34 -22.94 -1.98
N THR A 220 -11.47 -22.13 -0.94
CA THR A 220 -10.39 -21.78 -0.01
C THR A 220 -10.33 -22.85 1.07
N LEU A 221 -9.16 -23.44 1.28
CA LEU A 221 -8.99 -24.51 2.27
C LEU A 221 -8.60 -23.95 3.64
N VAL A 222 -9.34 -24.34 4.67
CA VAL A 222 -9.04 -24.07 6.08
C VAL A 222 -8.58 -25.38 6.68
N ALA A 223 -7.27 -25.51 6.92
CA ALA A 223 -6.64 -26.69 7.51
C ALA A 223 -6.65 -26.58 9.04
N ILE A 224 -7.49 -27.36 9.72
CA ILE A 224 -7.58 -27.38 11.17
C ILE A 224 -6.53 -28.35 11.71
N HIS A 225 -5.36 -27.79 12.00
CA HIS A 225 -4.13 -28.51 12.33
C HIS A 225 -4.12 -28.90 13.81
N SER A 226 -4.91 -29.92 14.15
CA SER A 226 -4.86 -30.63 15.44
C SER A 226 -3.75 -31.70 15.45
N ASP A 227 -3.46 -32.27 16.61
CA ASP A 227 -2.38 -33.25 16.84
C ASP A 227 -2.32 -34.38 15.80
N PRO A 228 -3.43 -35.08 15.46
CA PRO A 228 -3.38 -36.15 14.46
C PRO A 228 -3.37 -35.65 13.00
N TYR A 229 -3.64 -34.36 12.73
CA TYR A 229 -3.95 -33.84 11.39
C TYR A 229 -2.92 -34.24 10.33
N SER A 230 -1.63 -33.99 10.58
CA SER A 230 -0.57 -34.26 9.61
C SER A 230 -0.27 -35.74 9.43
N SER A 231 -0.73 -36.62 10.32
CA SER A 231 -0.61 -38.07 10.17
C SER A 231 -1.73 -38.69 9.33
N ARG A 232 -2.83 -37.95 9.10
CA ARG A 232 -3.99 -38.44 8.35
C ARG A 232 -3.78 -38.28 6.85
N TYR A 233 -3.85 -39.42 6.14
CA TYR A 233 -3.69 -39.49 4.69
C TYR A 233 -4.61 -38.53 3.93
N TRP A 234 -5.89 -38.46 4.32
CA TRP A 234 -6.86 -37.56 3.70
C TRP A 234 -6.49 -36.09 3.87
N CYS A 235 -6.17 -35.65 5.09
CA CYS A 235 -5.71 -34.29 5.34
C CYS A 235 -4.45 -33.94 4.52
N GLN A 236 -3.49 -34.86 4.41
CA GLN A 236 -2.31 -34.67 3.55
C GLN A 236 -2.68 -34.54 2.06
N ARG A 237 -3.61 -35.38 1.56
CA ARG A 237 -4.10 -35.30 0.19
C ARG A 237 -4.81 -33.98 -0.10
N GLU A 238 -5.61 -33.48 0.84
CA GLU A 238 -6.37 -32.24 0.67
C GLU A 238 -5.42 -31.04 0.52
N ILE A 239 -4.39 -30.95 1.38
CA ILE A 239 -3.32 -29.96 1.25
C ILE A 239 -2.60 -30.10 -0.11
N GLY A 240 -2.24 -31.33 -0.49
CA GLY A 240 -1.58 -31.60 -1.77
C GLY A 240 -2.45 -31.20 -2.97
N CYS A 241 -3.75 -31.49 -2.93
CA CYS A 241 -4.72 -31.13 -3.95
C CYS A 241 -4.88 -29.61 -4.05
N ALA A 242 -5.02 -28.91 -2.93
CA ALA A 242 -5.11 -27.45 -2.90
C ALA A 242 -3.84 -26.78 -3.49
N LYS A 243 -2.65 -27.29 -3.13
CA LYS A 243 -1.38 -26.83 -3.73
C LYS A 243 -1.31 -27.13 -5.22
N ALA A 244 -1.75 -28.32 -5.67
CA ALA A 244 -1.73 -28.71 -7.08
C ALA A 244 -2.68 -27.84 -7.92
N ALA A 245 -3.85 -27.53 -7.39
CA ALA A 245 -4.90 -26.73 -8.02
C ALA A 245 -4.76 -25.21 -7.79
N ASP A 246 -3.63 -24.76 -7.22
CA ASP A 246 -3.34 -23.35 -6.92
C ASP A 246 -4.49 -22.66 -6.17
N ARG A 247 -4.84 -23.23 -5.01
CA ARG A 247 -5.91 -22.74 -4.14
C ARG A 247 -5.37 -21.97 -2.94
N PRO A 248 -6.07 -20.91 -2.49
CA PRO A 248 -5.76 -20.26 -1.22
C PRO A 248 -6.00 -21.21 -0.05
N MET A 249 -5.15 -21.09 0.98
CA MET A 249 -5.12 -21.98 2.12
C MET A 249 -4.73 -21.23 3.39
N ILE A 250 -5.34 -21.56 4.51
CA ILE A 250 -4.87 -21.14 5.85
C ILE A 250 -4.70 -22.36 6.75
N ALA A 251 -3.79 -22.28 7.72
CA ALA A 251 -3.67 -23.25 8.80
C ALA A 251 -4.24 -22.68 10.10
N VAL A 252 -5.24 -23.33 10.67
CA VAL A 252 -5.70 -23.11 12.04
C VAL A 252 -4.86 -24.00 12.94
N ASP A 253 -3.82 -23.44 13.55
CA ASP A 253 -2.97 -24.14 14.50
C ASP A 253 -3.76 -24.38 15.79
N ALA A 254 -4.21 -25.63 15.92
CA ALA A 254 -4.99 -26.17 17.04
C ALA A 254 -4.23 -27.30 17.74
N LEU A 255 -2.89 -27.32 17.62
CA LEU A 255 -2.05 -28.31 18.31
C LEU A 255 -2.21 -28.16 19.83
N ASN A 256 -2.61 -29.24 20.48
CA ASN A 256 -2.80 -29.33 21.91
C ASN A 256 -1.52 -29.80 22.61
N GLU A 257 -1.01 -30.99 22.26
CA GLU A 257 0.15 -31.58 22.92
C GLU A 257 1.36 -31.68 22.00
N TYR A 258 1.20 -32.33 20.84
CA TYR A 258 2.32 -32.59 19.93
C TYR A 258 1.88 -32.88 18.50
N GLU A 259 2.85 -32.86 17.59
CA GLU A 259 2.71 -33.35 16.23
C GLU A 259 3.92 -34.24 15.93
N ASP A 260 3.70 -35.51 15.55
CA ASP A 260 4.78 -36.46 15.28
C ASP A 260 5.72 -35.98 14.16
N ARG A 261 5.12 -35.49 13.06
CA ARG A 261 5.85 -34.97 11.91
C ARG A 261 5.09 -33.83 11.25
N ARG A 262 5.73 -32.67 11.14
CA ARG A 262 5.23 -31.55 10.33
C ARG A 262 5.15 -31.95 8.85
N PHE A 263 3.97 -31.80 8.25
CA PHE A 263 3.77 -32.14 6.85
C PHE A 263 4.45 -31.11 5.92
N PRO A 264 5.43 -31.50 5.06
CA PRO A 264 6.20 -30.53 4.29
C PRO A 264 5.38 -29.67 3.31
N LEU A 265 4.31 -30.20 2.72
CA LEU A 265 3.45 -29.44 1.81
C LEU A 265 2.50 -28.48 2.52
N ALA A 266 2.47 -28.47 3.85
CA ALA A 266 1.76 -27.46 4.64
C ALA A 266 2.62 -26.21 4.90
N ALA A 267 3.79 -26.08 4.25
CA ALA A 267 4.64 -24.89 4.36
C ALA A 267 4.05 -23.67 3.60
N ASN A 268 4.59 -22.49 3.91
CA ASN A 268 4.32 -21.23 3.19
C ASN A 268 2.83 -20.86 3.07
N ILE A 269 2.03 -21.27 4.05
CA ILE A 269 0.64 -20.85 4.23
C ILE A 269 0.49 -20.02 5.50
N PRO A 270 -0.41 -19.02 5.54
CA PRO A 270 -0.68 -18.26 6.75
C PRO A 270 -1.22 -19.16 7.87
N GLY A 271 -0.68 -19.00 9.07
CA GLY A 271 -1.09 -19.73 10.26
C GLY A 271 -1.80 -18.82 11.25
N ILE A 272 -2.92 -19.29 11.80
CA ILE A 272 -3.61 -18.65 12.92
C ILE A 272 -3.62 -19.61 14.12
N ARG A 273 -3.02 -19.17 15.22
CA ARG A 273 -3.08 -19.92 16.48
C ARG A 273 -4.43 -19.74 17.15
N VAL A 274 -5.04 -20.86 17.52
CA VAL A 274 -6.26 -20.94 18.29
C VAL A 274 -6.01 -21.84 19.50
N ARG A 275 -6.65 -21.52 20.63
CA ARG A 275 -6.58 -22.34 21.83
C ARG A 275 -7.98 -22.86 22.11
N CYS A 276 -8.13 -24.17 22.09
CA CYS A 276 -9.34 -24.79 22.59
C CYS A 276 -9.33 -24.74 24.11
N GLU A 277 -10.41 -24.24 24.70
CA GLU A 277 -10.60 -24.28 26.15
C GLU A 277 -10.97 -25.70 26.61
N LYS A 278 -11.21 -25.89 27.91
CA LYS A 278 -11.50 -27.19 28.53
C LYS A 278 -12.68 -27.95 27.90
N GLU A 279 -13.55 -27.27 27.17
CA GLU A 279 -14.72 -27.84 26.47
C GLU A 279 -14.48 -28.07 24.97
N GLU A 280 -13.24 -27.97 24.50
CA GLU A 280 -12.82 -28.13 23.10
C GLU A 280 -13.43 -27.12 22.11
N LYS A 281 -14.22 -26.15 22.58
CA LYS A 281 -14.81 -25.08 21.76
C LYS A 281 -13.89 -23.87 21.66
N ILE A 282 -14.06 -23.11 20.58
CA ILE A 282 -13.35 -21.86 20.32
C ILE A 282 -14.29 -20.68 20.54
N SER A 283 -13.73 -19.53 20.92
CA SER A 283 -14.48 -18.30 21.13
C SER A 283 -15.03 -17.75 19.81
N GLU A 284 -16.08 -16.92 19.86
CA GLU A 284 -16.56 -16.19 18.68
C GLU A 284 -15.47 -15.30 18.07
N SER A 285 -14.62 -14.70 18.92
CA SER A 285 -13.45 -13.94 18.47
C SER A 285 -12.50 -14.80 17.63
N ASP A 286 -12.25 -16.06 18.02
CA ASP A 286 -11.42 -16.97 17.24
C ASP A 286 -12.08 -17.38 15.93
N VAL A 287 -13.40 -17.63 15.92
CA VAL A 287 -14.17 -17.86 14.68
C VAL A 287 -13.98 -16.70 13.71
N LEU A 288 -14.22 -15.47 14.17
CA LEU A 288 -14.08 -14.27 13.34
C LEU A 288 -12.65 -14.07 12.86
N ARG A 289 -11.64 -14.33 13.69
CA ARG A 289 -10.23 -14.25 13.26
C ARG A 289 -9.87 -15.30 12.21
N ILE A 290 -10.36 -16.54 12.34
CA ILE A 290 -10.17 -17.59 11.32
C ILE A 290 -10.82 -17.15 10.01
N MET A 291 -12.06 -16.65 10.07
CA MET A 291 -12.80 -16.23 8.88
C MET A 291 -12.17 -15.01 8.19
N ILE A 292 -11.72 -14.02 8.95
CA ILE A 292 -10.96 -12.87 8.42
C ILE A 292 -9.68 -13.37 7.75
N CYS A 293 -8.91 -14.26 8.40
CA CYS A 293 -7.69 -14.81 7.82
C CYS A 293 -7.97 -15.55 6.50
N ALA A 294 -9.01 -16.39 6.46
CA ALA A 294 -9.39 -17.15 5.27
C ALA A 294 -9.80 -16.22 4.12
N LEU A 295 -10.63 -15.21 4.40
CA LEU A 295 -11.09 -14.26 3.40
C LEU A 295 -9.97 -13.36 2.88
N LEU A 296 -9.13 -12.82 3.77
CA LEU A 296 -7.99 -11.99 3.37
C LEU A 296 -6.99 -12.80 2.54
N GLU A 297 -6.70 -14.05 2.90
CA GLU A 297 -5.84 -14.93 2.10
C GLU A 297 -6.46 -15.25 0.75
N THR A 298 -7.78 -15.48 0.70
CA THR A 298 -8.53 -15.69 -0.55
C THR A 298 -8.36 -14.49 -1.48
N ILE A 299 -8.65 -13.28 -0.98
CA ILE A 299 -8.53 -12.05 -1.76
C ILE A 299 -7.08 -11.83 -2.18
N ARG A 300 -6.11 -11.96 -1.25
CA ARG A 300 -4.68 -11.78 -1.53
C ARG A 300 -4.23 -12.70 -2.66
N PHE A 301 -4.62 -13.97 -2.61
CA PHE A 301 -4.23 -14.98 -3.60
C PHE A 301 -4.77 -14.65 -5.00
N PHE A 302 -6.07 -14.39 -5.12
CA PHE A 302 -6.69 -14.10 -6.42
C PHE A 302 -6.33 -12.72 -6.96
N TYR A 303 -6.20 -11.72 -6.09
CA TYR A 303 -5.70 -10.41 -6.47
C TYR A 303 -4.27 -10.50 -7.01
N SER A 304 -3.39 -11.26 -6.33
CA SER A 304 -2.03 -11.54 -6.81
C SER A 304 -2.02 -12.21 -8.18
N ARG A 305 -2.93 -13.17 -8.42
CA ARG A 305 -3.08 -13.82 -9.73
C ARG A 305 -3.41 -12.81 -10.83
N ARG A 306 -4.38 -11.93 -10.59
CA ARG A 306 -4.78 -10.88 -11.55
C ARG A 306 -3.64 -9.89 -11.79
N LEU A 307 -2.95 -9.48 -10.73
CA LEU A 307 -1.85 -8.52 -10.81
C LEU A 307 -0.66 -9.08 -11.61
N LEU A 308 -0.22 -10.31 -11.33
CA LEU A 308 0.83 -10.99 -12.11
C LEU A 308 0.44 -11.17 -13.59
N SER A 309 -0.82 -11.48 -13.85
CA SER A 309 -1.34 -11.58 -15.23
C SER A 309 -1.27 -10.22 -15.93
N ALA A 310 -1.74 -9.15 -15.28
CA ALA A 310 -1.67 -7.79 -15.80
C ALA A 310 -0.21 -7.37 -16.10
N TYR A 311 0.75 -7.70 -15.23
CA TYR A 311 2.17 -7.46 -15.47
C TYR A 311 2.70 -8.21 -16.69
N GLN A 312 2.33 -9.48 -16.86
CA GLN A 312 2.77 -10.28 -18.00
C GLN A 312 2.15 -9.80 -19.32
N GLU A 313 0.87 -9.45 -19.33
CA GLU A 313 0.15 -8.91 -20.50
C GLU A 313 0.73 -7.55 -20.93
N SER A 314 1.14 -6.75 -19.95
CA SER A 314 1.78 -5.44 -20.14
C SER A 314 3.26 -5.52 -20.50
N GLY A 315 3.85 -6.73 -20.47
CA GLY A 315 5.25 -6.97 -20.81
C GLY A 315 6.24 -6.61 -19.71
N TRP A 316 5.78 -6.36 -18.48
CA TRP A 316 6.67 -6.18 -17.32
C TRP A 316 7.31 -7.52 -16.91
N ILE A 317 6.58 -8.62 -17.12
CA ILE A 317 7.05 -9.99 -16.89
C ILE A 317 7.13 -10.73 -18.24
N PRO A 318 8.16 -11.55 -18.49
CA PRO A 318 8.25 -12.38 -19.69
C PRO A 318 7.06 -13.34 -19.84
N LYS A 319 6.54 -13.50 -21.07
CA LYS A 319 5.41 -14.40 -21.37
C LYS A 319 5.64 -15.87 -21.01
N GLY A 320 6.90 -16.31 -20.97
CA GLY A 320 7.28 -17.68 -20.63
C GLY A 320 7.67 -17.89 -19.16
N ALA A 321 7.47 -16.89 -18.31
CA ALA A 321 7.77 -16.97 -16.88
C ALA A 321 6.74 -17.79 -16.12
N ILE A 322 7.18 -18.49 -15.07
CA ILE A 322 6.31 -19.22 -14.14
C ILE A 322 5.71 -18.21 -13.16
N LEU A 323 4.38 -18.15 -13.05
CA LEU A 323 3.69 -17.26 -12.12
C LEU A 323 3.16 -18.04 -10.93
N LEU A 324 3.51 -17.63 -9.72
CA LEU A 324 3.01 -18.21 -8.46
C LEU A 324 2.37 -17.12 -7.61
N GLN A 325 1.19 -17.39 -7.03
CA GLN A 325 0.44 -16.42 -6.23
C GLN A 325 0.94 -16.32 -4.78
N ARG A 326 1.90 -17.16 -4.41
CA ARG A 326 2.57 -17.20 -3.12
C ARG A 326 4.08 -17.41 -3.35
N PRO A 327 4.92 -17.15 -2.34
CA PRO A 327 6.33 -17.48 -2.42
C PRO A 327 6.56 -18.94 -2.82
N PRO A 328 7.54 -19.20 -3.71
CA PRO A 328 7.75 -20.52 -4.25
C PRO A 328 8.21 -21.51 -3.18
N GLU A 329 7.78 -22.76 -3.33
CA GLU A 329 8.30 -23.93 -2.64
C GLU A 329 9.03 -24.84 -3.63
N LEU A 330 9.98 -25.65 -3.16
CA LEU A 330 10.68 -26.60 -4.03
C LEU A 330 9.72 -27.61 -4.67
N ALA A 331 8.60 -27.91 -4.01
CA ALA A 331 7.54 -28.76 -4.56
C ALA A 331 6.85 -28.12 -5.79
N ASP A 332 6.77 -26.78 -5.87
CA ASP A 332 6.14 -26.10 -7.00
C ASP A 332 6.92 -26.33 -8.30
N VAL A 333 8.25 -26.52 -8.21
CA VAL A 333 9.11 -26.78 -9.36
C VAL A 333 8.87 -28.17 -9.97
N GLN A 334 8.42 -29.15 -9.17
CA GLN A 334 8.18 -30.51 -9.65
C GLN A 334 7.08 -30.54 -10.73
N LYS A 335 6.08 -29.65 -10.64
CA LYS A 335 5.01 -29.49 -11.65
C LYS A 335 5.56 -29.23 -13.06
N TYR A 336 6.77 -28.69 -13.17
CA TYR A 336 7.37 -28.24 -14.44
C TYR A 336 8.55 -29.10 -14.92
N SER A 337 8.80 -30.24 -14.26
CA SER A 337 9.93 -31.13 -14.58
C SER A 337 9.73 -32.00 -15.83
N GLY A 338 8.49 -32.16 -16.32
CA GLY A 338 8.12 -32.99 -17.49
C GLY A 338 8.08 -32.28 -18.84
N GLY A 339 8.33 -30.96 -18.87
CA GLY A 339 8.36 -30.13 -20.07
C GLY A 339 8.86 -28.74 -19.70
N PHE A 340 10.06 -28.38 -20.15
CA PHE A 340 10.71 -27.16 -19.68
C PHE A 340 9.91 -25.91 -20.08
N PRO A 341 9.55 -25.02 -19.14
CA PRO A 341 9.08 -23.70 -19.49
C PRO A 341 10.14 -22.97 -20.31
N GLN A 342 9.71 -22.06 -21.19
CA GLN A 342 10.62 -21.31 -22.07
C GLN A 342 11.67 -20.51 -21.29
N THR A 343 11.37 -20.19 -20.02
CA THR A 343 12.30 -19.55 -19.08
C THR A 343 12.31 -20.32 -17.75
N LYS A 344 13.43 -20.26 -17.02
CA LYS A 344 13.53 -20.80 -15.65
C LYS A 344 13.32 -19.71 -14.60
N GLU A 345 12.52 -18.70 -14.93
CA GLU A 345 12.22 -17.57 -14.06
C GLU A 345 10.86 -17.77 -13.39
N ILE A 346 10.82 -17.61 -12.07
CA ILE A 346 9.62 -17.71 -11.24
C ILE A 346 9.31 -16.32 -10.71
N TYR A 347 8.12 -15.83 -11.01
CA TYR A 347 7.60 -14.56 -10.53
C TYR A 347 6.47 -14.79 -9.54
N TYR A 348 6.53 -14.07 -8.42
CA TYR A 348 5.52 -14.09 -7.37
C TYR A 348 5.38 -12.71 -6.74
N PRO A 349 4.31 -12.44 -5.96
CA PRO A 349 4.05 -11.12 -5.40
C PRO A 349 5.15 -10.64 -4.45
N GLU A 350 5.30 -9.31 -4.35
CA GLU A 350 6.15 -8.69 -3.34
C GLU A 350 5.78 -9.16 -1.90
N PRO A 351 6.75 -9.18 -0.97
CA PRO A 351 8.17 -8.85 -1.13
C PRO A 351 9.07 -10.05 -1.46
N THR A 352 10.33 -9.78 -1.81
CA THR A 352 11.35 -10.82 -2.06
C THR A 352 11.50 -11.77 -0.85
N ILE A 353 11.76 -13.07 -1.07
CA ILE A 353 12.08 -14.06 -0.03
C ILE A 353 13.51 -13.84 0.50
N PHE A 354 13.90 -14.57 1.55
CA PHE A 354 15.28 -14.52 2.03
C PHE A 354 16.26 -15.07 0.99
N GLN A 355 17.49 -14.55 1.01
CA GLN A 355 18.51 -14.95 0.04
C GLN A 355 18.80 -16.45 0.08
N GLU A 356 18.78 -17.08 1.25
CA GLU A 356 18.97 -18.54 1.40
C GLU A 356 17.86 -19.35 0.73
N GLU A 357 16.61 -18.88 0.81
CA GLU A 357 15.49 -19.52 0.13
C GLU A 357 15.66 -19.41 -1.39
N ALA A 358 16.01 -18.21 -1.88
CA ALA A 358 16.27 -17.98 -3.31
C ALA A 358 17.46 -18.81 -3.83
N ASP A 359 18.53 -18.97 -3.04
CA ASP A 359 19.70 -19.77 -3.39
C ASP A 359 19.38 -21.26 -3.56
N ALA A 360 18.37 -21.78 -2.84
CA ALA A 360 17.91 -23.15 -3.01
C ALA A 360 17.33 -23.39 -4.43
N PHE A 361 16.56 -22.43 -4.96
CA PHE A 361 16.06 -22.48 -6.34
C PHE A 361 17.19 -22.30 -7.37
N LYS A 362 18.14 -21.41 -7.09
CA LYS A 362 19.30 -21.18 -7.96
C LYS A 362 20.13 -22.45 -8.16
N LYS A 363 20.32 -23.26 -7.11
CA LYS A 363 21.04 -24.55 -7.18
C LYS A 363 20.41 -25.56 -8.14
N ILE A 364 19.10 -25.49 -8.35
CA ILE A 364 18.37 -26.35 -9.30
C ILE A 364 18.06 -25.63 -10.63
N GLY A 365 18.67 -24.45 -10.85
CA GLY A 365 18.64 -23.73 -12.12
C GLY A 365 17.47 -22.75 -12.30
N PHE A 366 16.71 -22.44 -11.24
CA PHE A 366 15.61 -21.48 -11.28
C PHE A 366 16.02 -20.13 -10.66
N THR A 367 15.52 -19.03 -11.24
CA THR A 367 15.67 -17.69 -10.68
C THR A 367 14.33 -17.23 -10.14
N VAL A 368 14.31 -16.84 -8.87
CA VAL A 368 13.10 -16.37 -8.17
C VAL A 368 13.12 -14.84 -8.10
N LEU A 369 12.09 -14.21 -8.64
CA LEU A 369 11.98 -12.76 -8.80
C LEU A 369 10.60 -12.29 -8.34
N THR A 370 10.52 -11.01 -7.99
CA THR A 370 9.24 -10.30 -7.87
C THR A 370 9.13 -9.29 -9.02
N PRO A 371 7.92 -8.92 -9.46
CA PRO A 371 7.73 -8.08 -10.65
C PRO A 371 8.49 -6.74 -10.57
N LEU A 372 8.49 -6.09 -9.40
CA LEU A 372 9.09 -4.78 -9.22
C LEU A 372 10.58 -4.84 -8.84
N SER A 373 11.12 -6.01 -8.52
CA SER A 373 12.56 -6.17 -8.19
C SER A 373 13.39 -6.79 -9.31
N ALA A 374 12.77 -7.16 -10.44
CA ALA A 374 13.42 -7.83 -11.56
C ALA A 374 14.31 -6.88 -12.41
N HIS A 375 14.05 -5.57 -12.36
CA HIS A 375 14.79 -4.51 -13.05
C HIS A 375 16.17 -4.24 -12.42
N ARG A 376 17.14 -5.17 -12.58
CA ARG A 376 18.43 -5.18 -11.84
C ARG A 376 19.68 -4.78 -12.65
N ARG A 377 19.61 -3.95 -13.67
CA ARG A 377 20.74 -3.78 -14.61
C ARG A 377 21.44 -2.41 -14.64
N CYS A 378 21.15 -1.52 -13.69
CA CYS A 378 21.88 -0.25 -13.60
C CYS A 378 22.99 -0.30 -12.54
N LYS A 379 24.03 0.52 -12.75
CA LYS A 379 25.01 0.82 -11.69
C LYS A 379 24.27 1.44 -10.49
N PRO A 380 24.71 1.17 -9.24
CA PRO A 380 24.14 1.82 -8.05
C PRO A 380 24.04 3.33 -8.19
N LEU A 381 22.84 3.88 -7.97
CA LEU A 381 22.57 5.32 -8.03
C LEU A 381 22.35 5.91 -6.64
N LYS A 382 22.60 7.22 -6.52
CA LYS A 382 22.24 8.05 -5.38
C LYS A 382 20.91 8.74 -5.66
N ILE A 383 19.82 8.25 -5.07
CA ILE A 383 18.46 8.68 -5.39
C ILE A 383 17.95 9.62 -4.30
N GLY A 384 17.70 10.88 -4.66
CA GLY A 384 17.07 11.86 -3.79
C GLY A 384 15.58 11.61 -3.63
N LEU A 385 15.10 11.59 -2.40
CA LEU A 385 13.68 11.48 -2.07
C LEU A 385 13.18 12.79 -1.45
N SER A 386 12.05 13.29 -1.94
CA SER A 386 11.39 14.52 -1.49
C SER A 386 9.95 14.21 -1.13
N PHE A 387 9.69 13.98 0.16
CA PHE A 387 8.37 13.68 0.69
C PHE A 387 7.98 14.69 1.75
N SER A 388 6.75 15.19 1.67
CA SER A 388 6.16 16.03 2.70
C SER A 388 4.64 15.89 2.60
N GLU A 389 3.96 15.73 3.73
CA GLU A 389 2.51 15.52 3.75
C GLU A 389 1.79 16.78 3.27
N PRO A 390 0.89 16.70 2.28
CA PRO A 390 -0.09 17.76 2.04
C PRO A 390 -0.97 17.97 3.27
N ASP A 391 -1.67 19.10 3.32
CA ASP A 391 -2.67 19.33 4.36
C ASP A 391 -3.87 18.36 4.21
N LYS A 392 -4.62 18.19 5.30
CA LYS A 392 -5.75 17.24 5.37
C LYS A 392 -6.81 17.53 4.30
N ASN A 393 -7.12 18.81 4.04
CA ASN A 393 -8.15 19.19 3.09
C ASN A 393 -7.73 18.79 1.67
N SER A 394 -6.48 19.08 1.30
CA SER A 394 -5.91 18.67 0.01
C SER A 394 -6.00 17.15 -0.17
N LEU A 395 -5.64 16.36 0.84
CA LEU A 395 -5.74 14.89 0.77
C LEU A 395 -7.18 14.41 0.57
N THR A 396 -8.14 15.02 1.25
CA THR A 396 -9.57 14.70 1.11
C THR A 396 -10.07 14.96 -0.31
N THR A 397 -9.62 16.04 -0.98
CA THR A 397 -10.03 16.33 -2.38
C THR A 397 -9.58 15.27 -3.38
N ILE A 398 -8.45 14.61 -3.12
CA ILE A 398 -7.91 13.54 -3.97
C ILE A 398 -8.28 12.14 -3.45
N ALA A 399 -9.27 12.04 -2.56
CA ALA A 399 -9.75 10.80 -1.94
C ALA A 399 -8.66 9.98 -1.21
N GLN A 400 -7.67 10.65 -0.63
CA GLN A 400 -6.57 10.02 0.10
C GLN A 400 -6.50 10.46 1.56
N ARG A 401 -5.58 9.81 2.28
CA ARG A 401 -5.21 10.03 3.69
C ARG A 401 -3.69 9.98 3.80
N ALA A 402 -3.10 10.53 4.86
CA ALA A 402 -1.64 10.61 5.05
C ALA A 402 -0.91 9.25 4.86
N ILE A 403 -1.58 8.16 5.23
CA ILE A 403 -1.07 6.79 5.09
C ILE A 403 -0.66 6.41 3.65
N HIS A 404 -1.28 7.00 2.61
CA HIS A 404 -0.95 6.66 1.22
C HIS A 404 0.46 7.12 0.86
N LEU A 405 0.81 8.35 1.23
CA LEU A 405 2.14 8.89 0.98
C LEU A 405 3.18 8.18 1.84
N GLN A 406 2.83 7.78 3.07
CA GLN A 406 3.68 6.96 3.93
C GLN A 406 3.98 5.60 3.28
N GLN A 407 2.96 4.90 2.81
CA GLN A 407 3.11 3.62 2.12
C GLN A 407 3.93 3.74 0.83
N LEU A 408 3.67 4.77 0.02
CA LEU A 408 4.47 5.07 -1.16
C LEU A 408 5.95 5.24 -0.81
N SER A 409 6.27 6.00 0.25
CA SER A 409 7.66 6.23 0.67
C SER A 409 8.37 4.93 1.06
N GLN A 410 7.64 4.01 1.71
CA GLN A 410 8.15 2.71 2.12
C GLN A 410 8.35 1.76 0.93
N ASP A 411 7.38 1.71 0.03
CA ASP A 411 7.44 0.86 -1.16
C ASP A 411 8.52 1.32 -2.14
N LEU A 412 8.70 2.63 -2.31
CA LEU A 412 9.84 3.19 -3.05
C LEU A 412 11.16 2.86 -2.36
N ALA A 413 11.27 3.06 -1.05
CA ALA A 413 12.50 2.77 -0.33
C ALA A 413 12.92 1.31 -0.50
N ARG A 414 12.02 0.35 -0.29
CA ARG A 414 12.28 -1.09 -0.44
C ARG A 414 12.75 -1.46 -1.85
N ASN A 415 12.01 -1.01 -2.87
CA ASN A 415 12.31 -1.39 -4.26
C ASN A 415 13.60 -0.75 -4.77
N LEU A 416 13.85 0.52 -4.45
CA LEU A 416 15.07 1.21 -4.84
C LEU A 416 16.31 0.63 -4.13
N ILE A 417 16.23 0.30 -2.83
CA ILE A 417 17.32 -0.33 -2.07
C ILE A 417 17.61 -1.74 -2.58
N THR A 418 16.57 -2.49 -2.95
CA THR A 418 16.74 -3.84 -3.54
C THR A 418 17.50 -3.80 -4.87
N GLY A 419 17.44 -2.66 -5.59
CA GLY A 419 18.30 -2.35 -6.74
C GLY A 419 19.72 -1.90 -6.38
N ASN A 420 20.16 -2.07 -5.13
CA ASN A 420 21.45 -1.62 -4.59
C ASN A 420 21.69 -0.10 -4.70
N ASN A 421 20.62 0.71 -4.70
CA ASN A 421 20.72 2.16 -4.72
C ASN A 421 20.86 2.74 -3.31
N ARG A 422 21.49 3.92 -3.22
CA ARG A 422 21.60 4.69 -1.99
C ARG A 422 20.58 5.83 -2.01
N LEU A 423 19.71 5.87 -1.00
CA LEU A 423 18.70 6.93 -0.87
C LEU A 423 19.29 8.13 -0.12
N ILE A 424 18.98 9.31 -0.63
CA ILE A 424 19.37 10.60 -0.05
C ILE A 424 18.09 11.33 0.34
N TYR A 425 17.99 11.74 1.60
CA TYR A 425 16.81 12.38 2.16
C TYR A 425 17.22 13.55 3.06
N GLY A 426 16.33 14.52 3.25
CA GLY A 426 16.54 15.68 4.11
C GLY A 426 15.35 15.88 5.02
N GLY A 427 15.26 15.07 6.08
CA GLY A 427 14.14 15.13 7.01
C GLY A 427 14.52 15.08 8.47
N ASP A 428 13.63 15.65 9.27
CA ASP A 428 13.71 15.66 10.72
C ASP A 428 13.63 14.24 11.28
N LEU A 429 14.16 14.07 12.49
CA LEU A 429 14.20 12.78 13.20
C LEU A 429 12.96 12.57 14.08
N ARG A 430 11.83 13.19 13.72
CA ARG A 430 10.59 13.10 14.49
C ARG A 430 10.02 11.68 14.46
N PRO A 431 9.50 11.17 15.59
CA PRO A 431 8.81 9.88 15.61
C PRO A 431 7.62 9.86 14.64
N LYS A 432 7.36 8.71 14.02
CA LYS A 432 6.28 8.46 13.05
C LYS A 432 6.34 9.34 11.78
N GLY A 433 7.49 9.95 11.49
CA GLY A 433 7.73 10.66 10.23
C GLY A 433 8.18 9.73 9.10
N PHE A 434 8.26 10.27 7.88
CA PHE A 434 8.80 9.54 6.72
C PHE A 434 10.23 9.03 6.93
N THR A 435 11.06 9.79 7.67
CA THR A 435 12.43 9.38 8.00
C THR A 435 12.44 8.03 8.70
N GLU A 436 11.58 7.85 9.70
CA GLU A 436 11.47 6.59 10.45
C GLU A 436 11.00 5.44 9.55
N CYS A 437 9.99 5.69 8.73
CA CYS A 437 9.46 4.69 7.80
C CYS A 437 10.54 4.19 6.82
N ILE A 438 11.30 5.11 6.22
CA ILE A 438 12.38 4.79 5.26
C ILE A 438 13.53 4.05 5.96
N TYR A 439 13.89 4.46 7.18
CA TYR A 439 14.95 3.81 7.96
C TYR A 439 14.60 2.37 8.35
N PHE A 440 13.36 2.13 8.78
CA PHE A 440 12.89 0.78 9.07
C PHE A 440 12.85 -0.11 7.83
N GLU A 441 12.37 0.40 6.70
CA GLU A 441 12.40 -0.35 5.43
C GLU A 441 13.83 -0.66 4.98
N ALA A 442 14.76 0.28 5.14
CA ALA A 442 16.17 0.05 4.81
C ALA A 442 16.81 -1.02 5.70
N LEU A 443 16.57 -0.98 7.01
CA LEU A 443 17.05 -2.00 7.96
C LEU A 443 16.49 -3.39 7.63
N ALA A 444 15.19 -3.44 7.37
CA ALA A 444 14.49 -4.66 7.00
C ALA A 444 15.09 -5.25 5.70
N THR A 445 15.28 -4.40 4.68
CA THR A 445 15.84 -4.80 3.38
C THR A 445 17.31 -5.23 3.49
N GLN A 446 18.14 -4.51 4.23
CA GLN A 446 19.55 -4.87 4.47
C GLN A 446 19.66 -6.28 5.09
N THR A 447 18.87 -6.55 6.14
CA THR A 447 18.84 -7.85 6.82
C THR A 447 18.50 -8.98 5.84
N ARG A 448 17.49 -8.76 4.99
CA ARG A 448 17.01 -9.77 4.04
C ARG A 448 18.01 -10.05 2.91
N LEU A 449 18.69 -9.02 2.44
CA LEU A 449 19.73 -9.12 1.41
C LEU A 449 21.08 -9.59 1.97
N ARG A 450 21.23 -9.71 3.30
CA ARG A 450 22.50 -9.97 3.99
C ARG A 450 23.63 -9.03 3.53
N SER A 451 23.27 -7.77 3.34
CA SER A 451 24.19 -6.72 2.91
C SER A 451 24.77 -5.99 4.12
N ASN A 452 25.97 -5.45 3.97
CA ASN A 452 26.60 -4.54 4.94
C ASN A 452 26.65 -3.09 4.40
N GLU A 453 25.92 -2.81 3.32
CA GLU A 453 25.91 -1.49 2.69
C GLU A 453 25.08 -0.47 3.47
N GLN A 454 25.57 0.77 3.53
CA GLN A 454 24.83 1.91 4.06
C GLN A 454 23.95 2.50 2.96
N TYR A 455 22.68 2.13 2.98
CA TYR A 455 21.72 2.52 1.95
C TYR A 455 21.19 3.95 2.11
N LEU A 456 21.36 4.61 3.25
CA LEU A 456 20.76 5.93 3.51
C LEU A 456 21.80 7.02 3.75
N THR A 457 21.51 8.22 3.24
CA THR A 457 22.16 9.48 3.65
C THR A 457 21.08 10.47 4.07
N ASN A 458 21.03 10.82 5.35
CA ASN A 458 20.14 11.88 5.83
C ASN A 458 20.92 13.19 6.00
N TYR A 459 20.43 14.25 5.38
CA TYR A 459 20.97 15.60 5.52
C TYR A 459 20.17 16.38 6.56
N LEU A 460 20.87 17.00 7.52
CA LEU A 460 20.28 17.87 8.52
C LEU A 460 20.94 19.25 8.45
N ALA A 461 20.13 20.28 8.24
CA ALA A 461 20.61 21.67 8.26
C ALA A 461 20.90 22.13 9.69
N TRP A 462 21.79 23.10 9.85
CA TRP A 462 21.77 23.96 11.03
C TRP A 462 20.45 24.78 11.03
N PRO A 463 19.78 25.01 12.17
CA PRO A 463 20.09 24.52 13.50
C PRO A 463 19.40 23.18 13.83
N LEU A 464 18.73 22.52 12.88
CA LEU A 464 17.91 21.32 13.14
C LEU A 464 18.69 20.20 13.85
N TYR A 465 19.95 19.95 13.48
CA TYR A 465 20.76 18.93 14.16
C TYR A 465 21.14 19.30 15.61
N LEU A 466 20.89 20.53 16.06
CA LEU A 466 21.05 20.98 17.44
C LEU A 466 19.74 20.93 18.24
N ASN A 467 18.63 20.58 17.60
CA ASN A 467 17.32 20.53 18.25
C ASN A 467 17.32 19.49 19.38
N PRO A 468 17.15 19.88 20.65
CA PRO A 468 17.19 18.94 21.77
C PRO A 468 16.01 17.95 21.77
N GLN A 469 14.94 18.24 21.02
CA GLN A 469 13.79 17.34 20.86
C GLN A 469 14.06 16.24 19.83
N GLU A 470 15.11 16.35 19.02
CA GLU A 470 15.48 15.32 18.05
C GLU A 470 16.50 14.35 18.65
N PRO A 471 16.23 13.03 18.70
CA PRO A 471 17.11 12.06 19.36
C PRO A 471 18.32 11.67 18.48
N LEU A 472 19.07 12.66 17.97
CA LEU A 472 20.11 12.48 16.96
C LEU A 472 21.18 11.43 17.32
N VAL A 473 21.62 11.42 18.58
CA VAL A 473 22.63 10.45 19.06
C VAL A 473 22.07 9.03 19.02
N ASP A 474 20.85 8.84 19.52
CA ASP A 474 20.18 7.52 19.53
C ASP A 474 19.92 7.03 18.10
N TRP A 475 19.49 7.92 17.20
CA TRP A 475 19.31 7.59 15.78
C TRP A 475 20.61 7.15 15.12
N LYS A 476 21.69 7.90 15.31
CA LYS A 476 23.02 7.54 14.79
C LYS A 476 23.51 6.21 15.34
N ALA A 477 23.27 5.94 16.63
CA ALA A 477 23.66 4.70 17.28
C ALA A 477 22.84 3.51 16.76
N ARG A 478 21.51 3.65 16.70
CA ARG A 478 20.56 2.61 16.28
C ARG A 478 20.71 2.22 14.82
N PHE A 479 21.00 3.19 13.95
CA PHE A 479 20.99 3.03 12.50
C PHE A 479 22.37 3.20 11.85
N ARG A 480 23.44 3.01 12.62
CA ARG A 480 24.84 3.18 12.17
C ARG A 480 25.17 2.35 10.92
N ASP A 481 24.65 1.14 10.86
CA ASP A 481 24.97 0.19 9.80
C ASP A 481 24.15 0.43 8.52
N ILE A 482 23.09 1.25 8.59
CA ILE A 482 22.18 1.50 7.46
C ILE A 482 22.21 2.96 6.96
N ALA A 483 22.56 3.93 7.81
CA ALA A 483 22.49 5.35 7.48
C ALA A 483 23.75 6.14 7.84
N VAL A 484 24.05 7.13 7.01
CA VAL A 484 25.00 8.21 7.31
C VAL A 484 24.22 9.51 7.49
N THR A 485 24.37 10.17 8.65
CA THR A 485 23.83 11.51 8.86
C THR A 485 24.89 12.57 8.51
N LYS A 486 24.58 13.46 7.58
CA LYS A 486 25.40 14.61 7.21
C LYS A 486 24.78 15.90 7.75
N THR A 487 25.53 16.61 8.57
CA THR A 487 25.14 17.93 9.08
C THR A 487 25.66 19.02 8.16
N VAL A 488 24.79 19.93 7.72
CA VAL A 488 25.14 21.06 6.86
C VAL A 488 25.13 22.33 7.68
N LYS A 489 26.27 23.04 7.71
CA LYS A 489 26.39 24.31 8.43
C LYS A 489 25.56 25.40 7.76
N TYR A 490 25.21 26.43 8.54
CA TYR A 490 24.60 27.64 8.01
C TYR A 490 25.56 28.34 7.02
N PRO A 491 25.05 29.11 6.04
CA PRO A 491 25.89 29.81 5.06
C PRO A 491 26.51 31.10 5.63
N ASP A 492 27.65 31.53 5.08
CA ASP A 492 28.44 32.65 5.61
C ASP A 492 27.68 33.99 5.64
N ASP A 493 26.72 34.17 4.75
CA ASP A 493 25.91 35.39 4.62
C ASP A 493 24.95 35.63 5.78
N VAL A 494 24.73 34.63 6.64
CA VAL A 494 23.92 34.76 7.86
C VAL A 494 24.73 34.65 9.15
N ASP A 495 26.06 34.49 9.09
CA ASP A 495 26.90 34.30 10.29
C ASP A 495 26.73 35.45 11.30
N ALA A 496 26.65 36.69 10.82
CA ALA A 496 26.47 37.88 11.65
C ALA A 496 25.10 37.95 12.36
N LEU A 497 24.12 37.18 11.91
CA LEU A 497 22.78 37.10 12.51
C LEU A 497 22.68 35.98 13.56
N ILE A 498 23.73 35.17 13.72
CA ILE A 498 23.76 34.01 14.61
C ILE A 498 24.63 34.34 15.82
N PHE A 499 23.98 34.68 16.93
CA PHE A 499 24.66 34.96 18.20
C PHE A 499 25.18 33.69 18.89
N ASP A 500 24.43 32.60 18.81
CA ASP A 500 24.75 31.31 19.42
C ASP A 500 24.75 30.22 18.36
N LYS A 501 25.92 29.62 18.13
CA LYS A 501 26.17 28.63 17.08
C LYS A 501 26.05 27.19 17.59
N GLU A 502 26.08 27.01 18.90
CA GLU A 502 26.14 25.71 19.58
C GLU A 502 24.77 25.24 20.08
N HIS A 503 23.82 26.16 20.24
CA HIS A 503 22.45 25.82 20.65
C HIS A 503 21.43 25.98 19.53
N PHE A 504 20.29 25.28 19.69
CA PHE A 504 19.17 25.35 18.76
C PHE A 504 18.59 26.77 18.69
N LEU A 505 18.55 27.34 17.47
CA LEU A 505 17.89 28.62 17.21
C LEU A 505 16.42 28.39 16.84
N PRO A 506 15.43 28.75 17.69
CA PRO A 506 14.03 28.56 17.37
C PRO A 506 13.54 29.57 16.30
N PRO A 507 12.70 29.15 15.35
CA PRO A 507 12.19 30.01 14.27
C PRO A 507 11.02 30.87 14.78
N VAL A 508 11.30 31.87 15.62
CA VAL A 508 10.27 32.70 16.29
C VAL A 508 10.29 34.18 15.90
N THR A 509 11.40 34.69 15.40
CA THR A 509 11.52 36.05 14.87
C THR A 509 11.72 36.04 13.35
N LYS A 510 11.52 37.19 12.70
CA LYS A 510 11.77 37.35 11.26
C LYS A 510 13.24 37.09 10.90
N GLU A 511 14.17 37.50 11.76
CA GLU A 511 15.61 37.25 11.63
C GLU A 511 15.87 35.74 11.66
N ASN A 512 15.30 35.04 12.66
CA ASN A 512 15.48 33.60 12.78
C ASN A 512 14.84 32.84 11.61
N TRP A 513 13.68 33.29 11.10
CA TRP A 513 13.07 32.73 9.89
C TRP A 513 13.95 32.90 8.66
N TYR A 514 14.56 34.07 8.51
CA TYR A 514 15.50 34.32 7.41
C TYR A 514 16.72 33.41 7.50
N VAL A 515 17.34 33.32 8.69
CA VAL A 515 18.47 32.41 8.94
C VAL A 515 18.08 30.96 8.62
N TRP A 516 16.93 30.48 9.13
CA TRP A 516 16.42 29.14 8.82
C TRP A 516 16.24 28.92 7.32
N SER A 517 15.66 29.89 6.61
CA SER A 517 15.46 29.83 5.18
C SER A 517 16.77 29.65 4.40
N ARG A 518 17.80 30.39 4.79
CA ARG A 518 19.15 30.30 4.20
C ARG A 518 19.80 28.95 4.50
N CYS A 519 19.70 28.45 5.72
CA CYS A 519 20.26 27.16 6.11
C CYS A 519 19.59 25.98 5.41
N LEU A 520 18.25 26.00 5.31
CA LEU A 520 17.49 24.98 4.57
C LEU A 520 17.83 25.00 3.08
N THR A 521 17.95 26.20 2.48
CA THR A 521 18.42 26.36 1.08
C THR A 521 19.81 25.74 0.90
N GLN A 522 20.76 26.04 1.79
CA GLN A 522 22.12 25.53 1.73
C GLN A 522 22.17 24.00 1.80
N MET A 523 21.42 23.41 2.74
CA MET A 523 21.29 21.96 2.85
C MET A 523 20.66 21.33 1.60
N ARG A 524 19.59 21.91 1.05
CA ARG A 524 18.94 21.41 -0.17
C ARG A 524 19.89 21.43 -1.37
N ASN A 525 20.67 22.51 -1.54
CA ASN A 525 21.68 22.60 -2.58
C ASN A 525 22.74 21.50 -2.44
N GLU A 526 23.31 21.32 -1.24
CA GLU A 526 24.32 20.29 -1.01
C GLU A 526 23.75 18.87 -1.22
N MET A 527 22.55 18.62 -0.70
CA MET A 527 21.85 17.34 -0.83
C MET A 527 21.62 17.00 -2.30
N ILE A 528 21.02 17.91 -3.09
CA ILE A 528 20.65 17.66 -4.49
C ILE A 528 21.88 17.54 -5.39
N LYS A 529 22.93 18.33 -5.14
CA LYS A 529 24.22 18.20 -5.85
C LYS A 529 24.78 16.78 -5.75
N ASN A 530 24.59 16.12 -4.60
CA ASN A 530 25.08 14.77 -4.31
C ASN A 530 24.16 13.63 -4.80
N CYS A 531 22.99 13.93 -5.37
CA CYS A 531 22.10 12.93 -5.98
C CYS A 531 22.39 12.75 -7.47
N ASP A 532 22.14 11.55 -8.00
CA ASP A 532 22.13 11.26 -9.43
C ASP A 532 20.76 11.56 -10.06
N LEU A 533 19.68 11.41 -9.30
CA LEU A 533 18.30 11.76 -9.67
C LEU A 533 17.47 12.11 -8.43
N ARG A 534 16.28 12.68 -8.63
CA ARG A 534 15.35 13.03 -7.55
C ARG A 534 13.90 12.62 -7.85
N ILE A 535 13.20 12.15 -6.82
CA ILE A 535 11.78 11.77 -6.84
C ILE A 535 11.04 12.66 -5.84
N CYS A 536 9.97 13.32 -6.28
CA CYS A 536 9.15 14.22 -5.46
C CYS A 536 7.70 13.75 -5.39
N ALA A 537 7.11 13.80 -4.20
CA ALA A 537 5.69 13.51 -3.99
C ALA A 537 5.11 14.35 -2.84
N GLY A 538 3.85 14.74 -2.97
CA GLY A 538 3.17 15.57 -1.97
C GLY A 538 3.74 16.99 -1.91
N GLY A 539 3.89 17.49 -0.69
CA GLY A 539 4.50 18.78 -0.38
C GLY A 539 3.49 19.75 0.24
N ARG A 540 3.79 20.21 1.46
CA ARG A 540 3.01 21.25 2.13
C ARG A 540 2.97 22.54 1.33
N LEU A 541 1.77 23.07 1.14
CA LEU A 541 1.55 24.40 0.55
C LEU A 541 1.56 25.52 1.62
N THR A 542 1.27 25.17 2.88
CA THR A 542 1.20 26.09 4.01
C THR A 542 2.08 25.63 5.18
N GLU A 543 2.35 26.53 6.12
CA GLU A 543 3.07 26.27 7.38
C GLU A 543 4.49 25.71 7.22
N TYR A 544 5.06 25.79 6.02
CA TYR A 544 6.44 25.39 5.77
C TYR A 544 7.42 26.44 6.31
N LYS A 545 8.69 26.03 6.43
CA LYS A 545 9.80 26.92 6.74
C LYS A 545 10.71 27.05 5.52
N GLY A 546 11.14 28.27 5.24
CA GLY A 546 12.00 28.58 4.10
C GLY A 546 11.40 29.62 3.17
N LYS A 547 12.12 29.90 2.07
CA LYS A 547 11.74 30.93 1.10
C LYS A 547 10.55 30.55 0.22
N MET A 548 10.18 29.27 0.17
CA MET A 548 9.05 28.72 -0.59
C MET A 548 8.75 27.30 -0.06
N PRO A 549 7.66 26.63 -0.48
CA PRO A 549 7.41 25.23 -0.15
C PRO A 549 8.64 24.34 -0.39
N GLY A 550 9.01 23.53 0.59
CA GLY A 550 10.30 22.82 0.57
C GLY A 550 10.49 21.89 -0.63
N VAL A 551 9.46 21.12 -0.98
CA VAL A 551 9.50 20.22 -2.15
C VAL A 551 9.57 21.02 -3.47
N LEU A 552 8.92 22.20 -3.54
CA LEU A 552 9.02 23.08 -4.70
C LEU A 552 10.42 23.64 -4.89
N GLU A 553 11.07 24.04 -3.79
CA GLU A 553 12.45 24.49 -3.83
C GLU A 553 13.38 23.39 -4.35
N GLU A 554 13.17 22.16 -3.88
CA GLU A 554 13.94 21.00 -4.29
C GLU A 554 13.75 20.66 -5.77
N ILE A 555 12.53 20.83 -6.30
CA ILE A 555 12.22 20.73 -7.73
C ILE A 555 13.04 21.78 -8.53
N PHE A 556 13.06 23.05 -8.11
CA PHE A 556 13.82 24.08 -8.82
C PHE A 556 15.32 23.88 -8.76
N ILE A 557 15.86 23.49 -7.61
CA ILE A 557 17.28 23.17 -7.48
C ILE A 557 17.62 21.98 -8.39
N ALA A 558 16.79 20.94 -8.45
CA ALA A 558 16.99 19.80 -9.35
C ALA A 558 17.02 20.22 -10.84
N PHE A 559 16.10 21.10 -11.27
CA PHE A 559 16.14 21.65 -12.64
C PHE A 559 17.41 22.43 -12.93
N LYS A 560 17.82 23.32 -12.00
CA LYS A 560 19.03 24.12 -12.16
C LYS A 560 20.27 23.24 -12.30
N GLU A 561 20.35 22.17 -11.52
CA GLU A 561 21.43 21.17 -11.53
C GLU A 561 21.25 20.11 -12.64
N LYS A 562 20.20 20.22 -13.47
CA LYS A 562 19.84 19.28 -14.55
C LYS A 562 19.72 17.82 -14.09
N LYS A 563 19.31 17.61 -12.84
CA LYS A 563 19.09 16.27 -12.29
C LYS A 563 17.82 15.66 -12.91
N PRO A 564 17.86 14.38 -13.35
CA PRO A 564 16.66 13.61 -13.65
C PRO A 564 15.63 13.72 -12.52
N LEU A 565 14.41 14.11 -12.86
CA LEU A 565 13.35 14.44 -11.92
C LEU A 565 12.08 13.63 -12.21
N PHE A 566 11.60 12.90 -11.21
CA PHE A 566 10.34 12.17 -11.25
C PHE A 566 9.34 12.87 -10.31
N LEU A 567 8.16 13.22 -10.83
CA LEU A 567 7.14 13.95 -10.09
C LEU A 567 5.89 13.09 -9.93
N LEU A 568 5.50 12.82 -8.69
CA LEU A 568 4.38 11.94 -8.33
C LEU A 568 3.18 12.80 -7.90
N GLY A 569 2.52 13.42 -8.88
CA GLY A 569 1.43 14.38 -8.67
C GLY A 569 0.16 13.77 -8.06
N GLY A 570 -0.08 12.47 -8.25
CA GLY A 570 -1.25 11.77 -7.71
C GLY A 570 -1.35 11.76 -6.17
N PHE A 571 -0.33 12.24 -5.45
CA PHE A 571 -0.32 12.34 -3.98
C PHE A 571 -0.55 13.77 -3.48
N GLY A 572 -0.97 14.68 -4.37
CA GLY A 572 -1.39 16.03 -4.04
C GLY A 572 -0.25 16.99 -3.69
N GLY A 573 -0.60 18.10 -3.04
CA GLY A 573 0.33 19.09 -2.54
C GLY A 573 1.06 19.84 -3.66
N VAL A 574 2.24 20.37 -3.34
CA VAL A 574 2.98 21.21 -4.30
C VAL A 574 3.45 20.45 -5.54
N THR A 575 3.66 19.14 -5.42
CA THR A 575 4.04 18.29 -6.57
C THR A 575 2.90 18.23 -7.58
N GLU A 576 1.65 18.04 -7.14
CA GLU A 576 0.47 18.08 -8.01
C GLU A 576 0.33 19.43 -8.73
N SER A 577 0.41 20.54 -7.99
CA SER A 577 0.36 21.88 -8.56
C SER A 577 1.44 22.11 -9.63
N PHE A 578 2.62 21.55 -9.41
CA PHE A 578 3.72 21.66 -10.35
C PHE A 578 3.50 20.81 -11.61
N CYS A 579 2.97 19.58 -11.46
CA CYS A 579 2.56 18.75 -12.58
C CYS A 579 1.50 19.45 -13.44
N GLN A 580 0.47 20.03 -12.81
CA GLN A 580 -0.57 20.82 -13.51
C GLN A 580 0.04 22.00 -14.26
N TYR A 581 1.01 22.71 -13.66
CA TYR A 581 1.71 23.78 -14.34
C TYR A 581 2.47 23.29 -15.58
N MET A 582 3.16 22.16 -15.50
CA MET A 582 3.87 21.57 -16.63
C MET A 582 2.94 21.17 -17.77
N GLU A 583 1.75 20.64 -17.47
CA GLU A 583 0.79 20.19 -18.48
C GLU A 583 0.04 21.35 -19.16
N ILE A 584 -0.40 22.33 -18.36
CA ILE A 584 -1.28 23.41 -18.83
C ILE A 584 -0.47 24.65 -19.27
N GLY A 585 0.76 24.78 -18.81
CA GLY A 585 1.60 25.96 -19.02
C GLY A 585 1.15 27.19 -18.21
N LYS A 586 0.15 27.05 -17.34
CA LYS A 586 -0.35 28.11 -16.45
C LYS A 586 -0.22 27.67 -15.00
N ALA A 587 0.57 28.40 -14.22
CA ALA A 587 0.81 28.07 -12.82
C ALA A 587 -0.50 28.18 -12.01
N PRO A 588 -0.87 27.16 -11.22
CA PRO A 588 -1.93 27.26 -10.22
C PRO A 588 -1.66 28.38 -9.21
N ASP A 589 -2.71 28.95 -8.64
CA ASP A 589 -2.56 30.07 -7.71
C ASP A 589 -1.79 29.68 -6.46
N ASN A 590 -1.96 28.44 -5.98
CA ASN A 590 -1.31 27.95 -4.77
C ASN A 590 0.23 27.84 -4.86
N ILE A 591 0.83 27.96 -6.04
CA ILE A 591 2.29 28.04 -6.21
C ILE A 591 2.76 29.43 -6.64
N LYS A 592 1.90 30.45 -6.57
CA LYS A 592 2.25 31.86 -6.83
C LYS A 592 2.53 32.62 -5.54
N LYS A 593 3.40 33.61 -5.66
CA LYS A 593 3.80 34.51 -4.57
C LYS A 593 2.62 35.11 -3.82
N GLU A 594 1.62 35.64 -4.52
CA GLU A 594 0.48 36.34 -3.90
C GLU A 594 -0.35 35.41 -3.00
N TRP A 595 -0.55 34.16 -3.44
CA TRP A 595 -1.23 33.16 -2.62
C TRP A 595 -0.39 32.79 -1.41
N GLN A 596 0.92 32.62 -1.58
CA GLN A 596 1.84 32.29 -0.50
C GLN A 596 1.87 33.36 0.59
N ILE A 597 1.82 34.65 0.21
CA ILE A 597 1.67 35.78 1.14
C ILE A 597 0.34 35.72 1.90
N GLY A 598 -0.76 35.38 1.21
CA GLY A 598 -2.09 35.35 1.81
C GLY A 598 -2.35 34.16 2.75
N HIS A 599 -1.58 33.07 2.62
CA HIS A 599 -1.86 31.79 3.30
C HIS A 599 -0.74 31.33 4.25
N ASN A 600 0.36 32.07 4.34
CA ASN A 600 1.45 31.76 5.27
C ASN A 600 1.77 32.97 6.16
N LEU A 601 1.44 32.84 7.45
CA LEU A 601 1.72 33.86 8.44
C LEU A 601 3.22 34.16 8.52
N GLY A 602 3.60 35.44 8.47
CA GLY A 602 5.00 35.85 8.55
C GLY A 602 5.77 35.84 7.23
N TYR A 603 5.14 35.39 6.14
CA TYR A 603 5.84 35.19 4.87
C TYR A 603 6.20 36.52 4.19
N ARG A 604 5.32 37.53 4.26
CA ARG A 604 5.64 38.88 3.74
C ARG A 604 6.83 39.48 4.48
N GLU A 605 6.84 39.37 5.80
CA GLU A 605 7.93 39.86 6.65
C GLU A 605 9.26 39.17 6.31
N LEU A 606 9.22 37.87 5.98
CA LEU A 606 10.39 37.14 5.50
C LEU A 606 10.89 37.67 4.15
N LEU A 607 10.00 37.95 3.19
CA LEU A 607 10.37 38.52 1.89
C LEU A 607 11.01 39.91 2.07
N ASP A 608 10.34 40.80 2.80
CA ASP A 608 10.81 42.17 3.03
C ASP A 608 12.15 42.20 3.79
N PHE A 609 12.35 41.27 4.73
CA PHE A 609 13.62 41.14 5.44
C PHE A 609 14.72 40.56 4.54
N ALA A 610 14.42 39.56 3.71
CA ALA A 610 15.39 39.01 2.78
C ALA A 610 15.90 40.07 1.79
N ASP A 611 15.02 40.92 1.26
CA ASP A 611 15.39 41.99 0.33
C ASP A 611 16.43 42.97 0.92
N GLN A 612 16.41 43.21 2.24
CA GLN A 612 17.41 44.05 2.93
C GLN A 612 18.83 43.50 2.84
N PHE A 613 18.98 42.19 2.61
CA PHE A 613 20.25 41.49 2.42
C PHE A 613 20.56 41.18 0.94
N GLY A 614 19.84 41.81 0.00
CA GLY A 614 19.91 41.48 -1.45
C GLY A 614 19.28 40.14 -1.81
N MET A 615 18.55 39.56 -0.85
CA MET A 615 17.73 38.36 -0.87
C MET A 615 16.44 38.42 -1.67
N HIS A 616 16.45 38.55 -3.01
CA HIS A 616 15.21 38.65 -3.79
C HIS A 616 14.43 37.32 -3.93
N TYR A 617 13.81 36.86 -2.84
CA TYR A 617 13.00 35.64 -2.83
C TYR A 617 11.76 35.74 -3.72
N ALA A 618 11.22 36.94 -3.91
CA ALA A 618 10.07 37.16 -4.80
C ALA A 618 10.35 36.68 -6.24
N ASP A 619 11.60 36.82 -6.72
CA ASP A 619 11.99 36.43 -8.08
C ASP A 619 11.95 34.92 -8.30
N THR A 620 11.96 34.13 -7.23
CA THR A 620 11.90 32.68 -7.33
C THR A 620 10.55 32.16 -7.86
N TYR A 621 9.53 33.01 -7.89
CA TYR A 621 8.22 32.73 -8.49
C TYR A 621 8.11 33.17 -9.95
N ASN A 622 9.18 33.71 -10.56
CA ASN A 622 9.25 33.96 -11.99
C ASN A 622 9.50 32.65 -12.74
N LEU A 623 8.45 31.83 -12.81
CA LEU A 623 8.53 30.47 -13.34
C LEU A 623 8.89 30.48 -14.84
N PRO A 624 9.96 29.77 -15.26
CA PRO A 624 10.30 29.66 -16.68
C PRO A 624 9.24 28.83 -17.41
N LYS A 625 9.12 29.03 -18.72
CA LYS A 625 8.30 28.14 -19.56
C LYS A 625 8.85 26.72 -19.46
N LEU A 626 8.06 25.80 -18.92
CA LEU A 626 8.43 24.40 -18.73
C LEU A 626 8.10 23.56 -19.97
N ASN A 627 8.85 22.47 -20.15
CA ASN A 627 8.54 21.38 -21.07
C ASN A 627 8.98 20.05 -20.44
N PHE A 628 8.50 18.93 -20.99
CA PHE A 628 8.78 17.60 -20.45
C PHE A 628 10.26 17.20 -20.55
N ASP A 629 11.01 17.67 -21.55
CA ASP A 629 12.44 17.36 -21.71
C ASP A 629 13.28 17.85 -20.52
N MET A 630 12.83 18.91 -19.84
CA MET A 630 13.47 19.44 -18.64
C MET A 630 13.50 18.44 -17.47
N LEU A 631 12.58 17.46 -17.44
CA LEU A 631 12.58 16.41 -16.41
C LEU A 631 13.79 15.50 -16.52
N ASN A 632 14.36 15.34 -17.72
CA ASN A 632 15.60 14.58 -17.96
C ASN A 632 15.58 13.15 -17.36
N ASN A 633 14.40 12.54 -17.22
CA ASN A 633 14.19 11.34 -16.42
C ASN A 633 14.10 10.04 -17.22
N GLY A 634 14.33 10.10 -18.54
CA GLY A 634 14.31 8.94 -19.43
C GLY A 634 12.91 8.46 -19.82
N LEU A 635 11.85 9.13 -19.37
CA LEU A 635 10.48 8.88 -19.78
C LEU A 635 10.06 9.81 -20.91
N ASP A 636 9.17 9.34 -21.78
CA ASP A 636 8.52 10.18 -22.77
C ASP A 636 7.41 11.05 -22.14
N GLU A 637 6.80 11.93 -22.92
CA GLU A 637 5.73 12.81 -22.43
C GLU A 637 4.51 12.02 -21.92
N ASN A 638 4.14 10.91 -22.57
CA ASN A 638 2.97 10.13 -22.17
C ASN A 638 3.20 9.40 -20.85
N ASP A 639 4.38 8.80 -20.67
CA ASP A 639 4.77 8.15 -19.43
C ASP A 639 4.89 9.15 -18.28
N ASN A 640 5.41 10.36 -18.54
CA ASN A 640 5.44 11.42 -17.54
C ASN A 640 4.03 11.87 -17.13
N LYS A 641 3.11 12.06 -18.08
CA LYS A 641 1.71 12.36 -17.76
C LYS A 641 1.08 11.25 -16.94
N LYS A 642 1.32 9.98 -17.26
CA LYS A 642 0.85 8.87 -16.42
C LYS A 642 1.42 8.96 -15.01
N LEU A 643 2.72 9.19 -14.88
CA LEU A 643 3.39 9.34 -13.58
C LEU A 643 2.84 10.51 -12.76
N PHE A 644 2.44 11.60 -13.43
CA PHE A 644 1.86 12.77 -12.78
C PHE A 644 0.50 12.46 -12.15
N HIS A 645 -0.31 11.60 -12.76
CA HIS A 645 -1.70 11.37 -12.34
C HIS A 645 -1.95 10.06 -11.62
N THR A 646 -1.10 9.05 -11.82
CA THR A 646 -1.32 7.73 -11.22
C THR A 646 -1.16 7.76 -9.70
N THR A 647 -2.01 7.00 -9.03
CA THR A 647 -1.97 6.76 -7.58
C THR A 647 -1.66 5.31 -7.26
N PHE A 648 -1.43 4.49 -8.30
CA PHE A 648 -1.09 3.09 -8.16
C PHE A 648 0.40 2.92 -7.99
N THR A 649 0.82 2.54 -6.78
CA THR A 649 2.23 2.41 -6.38
C THR A 649 3.05 1.54 -7.33
N ASP A 650 2.48 0.44 -7.82
CA ASP A 650 3.20 -0.49 -8.69
C ASP A 650 3.51 0.12 -10.06
N GLU A 651 2.59 0.91 -10.62
CA GLU A 651 2.80 1.69 -11.86
C GLU A 651 3.85 2.78 -11.66
N ILE A 652 3.84 3.46 -10.52
CA ILE A 652 4.84 4.47 -10.16
C ILE A 652 6.25 3.86 -10.13
N ILE A 653 6.40 2.74 -9.41
CA ILE A 653 7.70 2.06 -9.28
C ILE A 653 8.19 1.60 -10.65
N PHE A 654 7.31 1.01 -11.46
CA PHE A 654 7.65 0.59 -12.81
C PHE A 654 8.09 1.76 -13.70
N LEU A 655 7.35 2.87 -13.73
CA LEU A 655 7.70 4.05 -14.52
C LEU A 655 9.03 4.67 -14.07
N ILE A 656 9.28 4.74 -12.76
CA ILE A 656 10.57 5.20 -12.24
C ILE A 656 11.70 4.29 -12.72
N GLN A 657 11.53 2.96 -12.62
CA GLN A 657 12.53 1.99 -13.08
C GLN A 657 12.76 2.06 -14.58
N LYS A 658 11.71 2.16 -15.39
CA LYS A 658 11.78 2.38 -16.84
C LYS A 658 12.58 3.64 -17.19
N GLY A 659 12.30 4.75 -16.51
CA GLY A 659 13.03 6.00 -16.70
C GLY A 659 14.51 5.89 -16.32
N ILE A 660 14.80 5.25 -15.18
CA ILE A 660 16.17 4.96 -14.74
C ILE A 660 16.91 4.10 -15.76
N GLU A 661 16.30 3.01 -16.23
CA GLU A 661 16.89 2.13 -17.23
C GLU A 661 17.20 2.89 -18.52
N ASN A 662 16.26 3.66 -19.05
CA ASN A 662 16.47 4.47 -20.26
C ASN A 662 17.55 5.53 -20.08
N LYS A 663 17.69 6.09 -18.87
CA LYS A 663 18.61 7.18 -18.58
C LYS A 663 20.04 6.73 -18.28
N PHE A 664 20.20 5.57 -17.63
CA PHE A 664 21.47 5.13 -17.05
C PHE A 664 21.98 3.79 -17.57
N SER A 665 21.23 3.06 -18.41
CA SER A 665 21.74 1.84 -19.06
C SER A 665 22.65 2.21 -20.23
N HIS A 666 23.96 2.23 -19.96
CA HIS A 666 25.02 2.33 -20.96
C HIS A 666 26.02 1.19 -20.80
#